data_AF-A0A7H8JYI4-F1
#
_entry.id   AF-A0A7H8JYI4-F1
#
_cell.length_a   1.000
_cell.length_b   1.000
_cell.length_c   1.000
_cell.angle_alpha   90.00
_cell.angle_beta   90.00
_cell.angle_gamma   90.00
#
_symmetry.space_group_name_H-M   'P 1'
#
loop_
_entity.id
_entity.type
_entity.pdbx_description
1 polymer ?
#
loop_
_entity_poly.entity_id
_entity_poly.type
_entity_poly.pdbx_seq_one_letter_code
_entity_poly.pdbx_strand_id
1 'polypeptide(L)'
;MSLSFRRLALASIVVAGAVSLPAGSASADPGTAYYLDCSASSGGDGTANAPWHSLAEANAHTFGPGDSLLLKRGAVCDGTLKPKGSGSATAPIRLAPYGTGTARPVVAGDPATAEKAAVHLYNVEQWEISGIEMTYRDSAATKRERNGLLVEVADLPDGVGTHYKVDDVHVHHVNGDASKWSNGIQFRVSGSTTPTNFDDVLVQNSRISSVDREGLTNRSTWMCRPEYGTGDDCGTKKNWRANTRLVFRGNTINDTGGDGIVVRAADKALVEHNTAYDIAMRPMGANAGIWTINSDDTTIQYNEVHHVRRLPDNNDGMAFDADYGNNNALFQYNYSHDNEGGFMLFCGACGAGSSATGTVVRNNLSVADKSRWLFAVGEKSARVYNNTAYLPEGSTAAIIEQGSGTSRTELSGNIFHNLGSGGYRGFGNNTYRPGDFTWRSNLFSGNHPANEPTDPEKITAAPRFVNQDGRKAADYKLAADSPARGMGPLLGDLAGKDYFGTVRPKVCRTDIGFHQVSPVQDSDCAPGDLVRNGGFESGALLPWTTYGGVALAAGQGNEGGTAVRVGPSPAAAEQVIAVEPNTTYQLRGYGKVSAAGTELSLGAKQFDDKGTAVRAAFTGTSYTRGTATFTTGDKATSVRVYCYARSGGGQGYCDGVTLVKQ
;
A
#
# COMPACT_ATOMS: atom_id res chain seq x y z
N MET A 1 23.50 53.00 8.65
CA MET A 1 23.59 53.09 7.18
C MET A 1 23.13 51.77 6.60
N SER A 2 22.04 51.79 5.85
CA SER A 2 21.28 50.65 5.34
C SER A 2 21.44 50.61 3.82
N LEU A 3 21.78 49.45 3.24
CA LEU A 3 21.61 49.10 1.82
C LEU A 3 21.67 47.55 1.74
N SER A 4 20.55 46.84 1.66
CA SER A 4 19.66 46.61 0.51
C SER A 4 20.22 45.66 -0.55
N PHE A 5 20.01 44.35 -0.37
CA PHE A 5 20.15 43.34 -1.43
C PHE A 5 18.79 43.15 -2.14
N ARG A 6 18.78 43.41 -3.44
CA ARG A 6 17.64 43.21 -4.35
C ARG A 6 17.46 41.71 -4.64
N ARG A 7 16.25 41.19 -4.40
CA ARG A 7 15.78 39.89 -4.93
C ARG A 7 15.20 40.11 -6.33
N LEU A 8 15.70 39.37 -7.31
CA LEU A 8 15.09 39.25 -8.64
C LEU A 8 13.91 38.27 -8.54
N ALA A 9 12.69 38.76 -8.77
CA ALA A 9 11.51 37.92 -8.96
C ALA A 9 11.32 37.70 -10.46
N LEU A 10 11.32 36.44 -10.91
CA LEU A 10 10.83 36.08 -12.25
C LEU A 10 9.30 36.11 -12.21
N ALA A 11 8.72 36.97 -13.03
CA ALA A 11 7.28 37.06 -13.23
C ALA A 11 6.80 35.99 -14.22
N SER A 12 5.94 35.08 -13.77
CA SER A 12 5.15 34.21 -14.64
C SER A 12 3.93 34.99 -15.13
N ILE A 13 3.82 35.19 -16.44
CA ILE A 13 2.65 35.80 -17.09
C ILE A 13 1.52 34.77 -17.09
N VAL A 14 0.51 34.97 -16.25
CA VAL A 14 -0.78 34.28 -16.33
C VAL A 14 -1.71 35.17 -17.15
N VAL A 15 -2.07 34.73 -18.35
CA VAL A 15 -3.14 35.35 -19.14
C VAL A 15 -4.48 34.91 -18.54
N ALA A 16 -5.05 35.74 -17.67
CA ALA A 16 -6.40 35.56 -17.14
C ALA A 16 -7.42 36.10 -18.16
N GLY A 17 -7.95 35.22 -19.01
CA GLY A 17 -9.16 35.49 -19.78
C GLY A 17 -10.38 35.26 -18.88
N ALA A 18 -10.97 36.34 -18.36
CA ALA A 18 -12.22 36.29 -17.60
C ALA A 18 -13.39 36.07 -18.57
N VAL A 19 -13.85 34.83 -18.73
CA VAL A 19 -15.18 34.54 -19.25
C VAL A 19 -16.12 34.50 -18.05
N SER A 20 -16.86 35.59 -17.83
CA SER A 20 -17.94 35.64 -16.85
C SER A 20 -19.14 34.84 -17.37
N LEU A 21 -19.17 33.56 -17.06
CA LEU A 21 -20.41 32.79 -17.12
C LEU A 21 -21.27 33.18 -15.91
N PRO A 22 -22.58 33.45 -16.07
CA PRO A 22 -23.45 33.65 -14.93
C PRO A 22 -23.52 32.32 -14.16
N ALA A 23 -22.89 32.27 -12.99
CA ALA A 23 -23.16 31.26 -11.99
C ALA A 23 -24.58 31.51 -11.48
N GLY A 24 -25.57 30.93 -12.15
CA GLY A 24 -26.87 30.70 -11.56
C GLY A 24 -26.65 29.74 -10.40
N SER A 25 -26.44 30.26 -9.20
CA SER A 25 -26.64 29.51 -7.97
C SER A 25 -28.12 29.18 -7.89
N ALA A 26 -28.49 28.03 -8.46
CA ALA A 26 -29.77 27.40 -8.18
C ALA A 26 -29.81 27.16 -6.68
N SER A 27 -30.59 27.98 -5.98
CA SER A 27 -31.04 27.70 -4.62
C SER A 27 -31.65 26.30 -4.65
N ALA A 28 -31.02 25.33 -3.97
CA ALA A 28 -31.68 24.07 -3.67
C ALA A 28 -32.99 24.42 -2.94
N ASP A 29 -34.12 23.92 -3.46
CA ASP A 29 -35.39 24.04 -2.75
C ASP A 29 -35.19 23.37 -1.38
N PRO A 30 -35.44 24.05 -0.25
CA PRO A 30 -35.23 23.43 1.06
C PRO A 30 -36.26 22.31 1.20
N GLY A 31 -35.79 21.05 1.14
CA GLY A 31 -36.65 19.91 1.39
C GLY A 31 -37.20 19.91 2.82
N THR A 32 -38.18 19.06 3.06
CA THR A 32 -38.91 19.00 4.32
C THR A 32 -38.14 18.19 5.37
N ALA A 33 -38.04 18.73 6.58
CA ALA A 33 -37.50 17.99 7.72
C ALA A 33 -38.61 17.23 8.45
N TYR A 34 -38.48 15.91 8.49
CA TYR A 34 -39.32 14.98 9.22
C TYR A 34 -38.60 14.50 10.48
N TYR A 35 -39.32 14.41 11.59
CA TYR A 35 -38.77 14.13 12.92
C TYR A 35 -39.31 12.81 13.45
N LEU A 36 -38.43 11.98 13.99
CA LEU A 36 -38.74 10.69 14.60
C LEU A 36 -38.23 10.65 16.05
N ASP A 37 -39.14 10.40 16.98
CA ASP A 37 -38.87 10.21 18.40
C ASP A 37 -39.53 8.93 18.92
N CYS A 38 -38.80 7.80 18.88
CA CYS A 38 -39.30 6.52 19.40
C CYS A 38 -39.44 6.48 20.93
N SER A 39 -39.02 7.54 21.64
CA SER A 39 -39.29 7.69 23.08
C SER A 39 -40.61 8.43 23.37
N ALA A 40 -41.26 9.01 22.34
CA ALA A 40 -42.54 9.67 22.48
C ALA A 40 -43.65 8.67 22.82
N SER A 41 -44.59 9.08 23.68
CA SER A 41 -45.69 8.23 24.12
C SER A 41 -46.79 8.01 23.07
N SER A 42 -46.81 8.81 22.01
CA SER A 42 -47.82 8.77 20.94
C SER A 42 -47.26 9.35 19.65
N GLY A 43 -47.78 8.88 18.51
CA GLY A 43 -47.41 9.38 17.18
C GLY A 43 -47.89 10.80 16.89
N GLY A 44 -47.21 11.41 15.93
CA GLY A 44 -47.51 12.73 15.38
C GLY A 44 -47.51 12.71 13.84
N ASP A 45 -47.43 13.89 13.23
CA ASP A 45 -47.44 14.07 11.78
C ASP A 45 -46.04 14.10 11.16
N GLY A 46 -44.99 13.95 11.98
CA GLY A 46 -43.59 14.00 11.55
C GLY A 46 -43.00 15.40 11.60
N THR A 47 -43.73 16.41 12.07
CA THR A 47 -43.18 17.76 12.29
C THR A 47 -42.33 17.83 13.56
N ALA A 48 -41.57 18.91 13.73
CA ALA A 48 -40.75 19.12 14.94
C ALA A 48 -41.57 19.15 16.24
N ASN A 49 -42.83 19.60 16.17
CA ASN A 49 -43.73 19.69 17.33
C ASN A 49 -44.51 18.40 17.58
N ALA A 50 -44.70 17.58 16.55
CA ALA A 50 -45.41 16.32 16.61
C ALA A 50 -44.63 15.26 15.80
N PRO A 51 -43.47 14.81 16.31
CA PRO A 51 -42.64 13.83 15.59
C PRO A 51 -43.39 12.50 15.43
N TRP A 52 -43.02 11.73 14.42
CA TRP A 52 -43.37 10.32 14.37
C TRP A 52 -42.79 9.61 15.61
N HIS A 53 -43.40 8.50 16.01
CA HIS A 53 -43.01 7.74 17.20
C HIS A 53 -42.52 6.33 16.88
N SER A 54 -42.56 5.94 15.60
CA SER A 54 -42.19 4.60 15.17
C SER A 54 -41.47 4.58 13.83
N LEU A 55 -40.62 3.58 13.64
CA LEU A 55 -39.99 3.30 12.34
C LEU A 55 -41.04 2.98 11.26
N ALA A 56 -42.20 2.45 11.63
CA ALA A 56 -43.27 2.14 10.70
C ALA A 56 -43.80 3.40 9.99
N GLU A 57 -43.97 4.50 10.71
CA GLU A 57 -44.38 5.80 10.13
C GLU A 57 -43.31 6.34 9.17
N ALA A 58 -42.04 6.30 9.58
CA ALA A 58 -40.92 6.73 8.74
C ALA A 58 -40.79 5.87 7.45
N ASN A 59 -41.00 4.56 7.55
CA ASN A 59 -40.98 3.63 6.41
C ASN A 59 -42.20 3.75 5.48
N ALA A 60 -43.30 4.31 5.98
CA ALA A 60 -44.49 4.57 5.18
C ALA A 60 -44.34 5.82 4.30
N HIS A 61 -43.46 6.75 4.71
CA HIS A 61 -43.19 7.98 3.97
C HIS A 61 -42.24 7.74 2.77
N THR A 62 -42.50 8.47 1.68
CA THR A 62 -41.62 8.51 0.49
C THR A 62 -40.95 9.88 0.46
N PHE A 63 -39.65 9.91 0.77
CA PHE A 63 -38.85 11.12 0.81
C PHE A 63 -38.51 11.60 -0.60
N GLY A 64 -38.44 12.91 -0.80
CA GLY A 64 -38.04 13.56 -2.04
C GLY A 64 -36.70 14.31 -1.93
N PRO A 65 -36.24 14.92 -3.04
CA PRO A 65 -35.01 15.70 -3.07
C PRO A 65 -34.94 16.78 -1.97
N GLY A 66 -33.86 16.76 -1.19
CA GLY A 66 -33.56 17.71 -0.12
C GLY A 66 -34.22 17.40 1.22
N ASP A 67 -35.11 16.41 1.30
CA ASP A 67 -35.78 16.06 2.55
C ASP A 67 -34.79 15.55 3.61
N SER A 68 -35.19 15.62 4.87
CA SER A 68 -34.39 15.10 5.99
C SER A 68 -35.25 14.23 6.90
N LEU A 69 -34.76 13.05 7.28
CA LEU A 69 -35.28 12.25 8.39
C LEU A 69 -34.36 12.46 9.61
N LEU A 70 -34.90 13.09 10.64
CA LEU A 70 -34.18 13.49 11.83
C LEU A 70 -34.58 12.64 13.05
N LEU A 71 -33.64 11.89 13.62
CA LEU A 71 -33.89 11.00 14.77
C LEU A 71 -33.53 11.66 16.09
N LYS A 72 -34.38 11.51 17.11
CA LYS A 72 -34.19 12.15 18.43
C LYS A 72 -32.95 11.60 19.13
N ARG A 73 -32.01 12.48 19.49
CA ARG A 73 -30.86 12.10 20.32
C ARG A 73 -31.27 11.39 21.61
N GLY A 74 -30.61 10.27 21.89
CA GLY A 74 -30.87 9.42 23.05
C GLY A 74 -32.08 8.48 22.92
N ALA A 75 -32.87 8.57 21.83
CA ALA A 75 -33.93 7.61 21.57
C ALA A 75 -33.37 6.30 21.01
N VAL A 76 -34.03 5.19 21.36
CA VAL A 76 -33.81 3.88 20.76
C VAL A 76 -35.06 3.53 19.95
N CYS A 77 -34.85 3.22 18.68
CA CYS A 77 -35.90 2.80 17.76
C CYS A 77 -35.69 1.32 17.42
N ASP A 78 -36.53 0.45 18.00
CA ASP A 78 -36.51 -0.98 17.74
C ASP A 78 -37.15 -1.33 16.38
N GLY A 79 -36.49 -2.21 15.63
CA GLY A 79 -36.89 -2.65 14.30
C GLY A 79 -35.94 -2.18 13.19
N THR A 80 -36.41 -2.30 11.94
CA THR A 80 -35.63 -1.92 10.76
C THR A 80 -36.14 -0.60 10.19
N LEU A 81 -35.23 0.36 10.03
CA LEU A 81 -35.46 1.57 9.23
C LEU A 81 -35.19 1.25 7.75
N LYS A 82 -36.23 1.30 6.93
CA LYS A 82 -36.22 1.00 5.49
C LYS A 82 -36.97 2.10 4.71
N PRO A 83 -36.38 3.30 4.62
CA PRO A 83 -37.03 4.46 4.02
C PRO A 83 -37.13 4.29 2.49
N LYS A 84 -38.04 5.07 1.89
CA LYS A 84 -38.31 5.06 0.45
C LYS A 84 -38.01 6.43 -0.16
N GLY A 85 -37.76 6.44 -1.46
CA GLY A 85 -37.54 7.66 -2.21
C GLY A 85 -36.07 8.02 -2.32
N SER A 86 -35.77 8.87 -3.28
CA SER A 86 -34.41 9.22 -3.69
C SER A 86 -34.27 10.73 -3.71
N GLY A 87 -33.07 11.19 -3.36
CA GLY A 87 -32.71 12.59 -3.50
C GLY A 87 -32.38 12.95 -4.96
N SER A 88 -31.72 14.08 -5.14
CA SER A 88 -31.08 14.45 -6.39
C SER A 88 -29.62 14.81 -6.17
N ALA A 89 -28.82 14.87 -7.24
CA ALA A 89 -27.41 15.23 -7.18
C ALA A 89 -27.13 16.60 -6.52
N THR A 90 -28.11 17.52 -6.52
CA THR A 90 -28.01 18.83 -5.87
C THR A 90 -28.77 18.93 -4.54
N ALA A 91 -29.56 17.92 -4.20
CA ALA A 91 -30.40 17.88 -3.01
C ALA A 91 -30.56 16.43 -2.52
N PRO A 92 -29.51 15.82 -1.93
CA PRO A 92 -29.61 14.48 -1.37
C PRO A 92 -30.54 14.46 -0.16
N ILE A 93 -31.11 13.29 0.14
CA ILE A 93 -31.89 13.07 1.36
C ILE A 93 -30.94 12.85 2.53
N ARG A 94 -31.25 13.43 3.69
CA ARG A 94 -30.41 13.32 4.89
C ARG A 94 -31.06 12.48 5.98
N LEU A 95 -30.31 11.53 6.52
CA LEU A 95 -30.62 10.81 7.76
C LEU A 95 -29.64 11.27 8.86
N ALA A 96 -30.14 11.98 9.86
CA ALA A 96 -29.30 12.65 10.86
C ALA A 96 -29.98 12.73 12.23
N PRO A 97 -29.25 13.06 13.32
CA PRO A 97 -29.86 13.31 14.62
C PRO A 97 -30.46 14.73 14.76
N TYR A 98 -31.45 14.89 15.64
CA TYR A 98 -31.88 16.21 16.17
C TYR A 98 -32.02 16.21 17.69
N GLY A 99 -32.17 17.42 18.25
CA GLY A 99 -32.29 17.63 19.69
C GLY A 99 -30.93 17.89 20.36
N THR A 100 -30.96 18.03 21.68
CA THR A 100 -29.80 18.35 22.51
C THR A 100 -29.09 17.10 23.02
N GLY A 101 -27.89 17.27 23.59
CA GLY A 101 -27.08 16.17 24.14
C GLY A 101 -26.12 15.54 23.12
N THR A 102 -25.31 14.59 23.59
CA THR A 102 -24.28 13.91 22.80
C THR A 102 -24.64 12.47 22.44
N ALA A 103 -25.63 11.88 23.12
CA ALA A 103 -26.10 10.53 22.82
C ALA A 103 -26.67 10.47 21.40
N ARG A 104 -26.20 9.50 20.61
CA ARG A 104 -26.71 9.24 19.27
C ARG A 104 -28.10 8.59 19.38
N PRO A 105 -29.01 8.84 18.43
CA PRO A 105 -30.17 7.97 18.26
C PRO A 105 -29.69 6.58 17.83
N VAL A 106 -30.35 5.54 18.33
CA VAL A 106 -30.04 4.13 18.01
C VAL A 106 -31.15 3.56 17.15
N VAL A 107 -30.79 2.96 16.01
CA VAL A 107 -31.67 2.03 15.29
C VAL A 107 -31.23 0.61 15.64
N ALA A 108 -32.10 -0.12 16.34
CA ALA A 108 -31.82 -1.45 16.86
C ALA A 108 -32.61 -2.49 16.06
N GLY A 109 -31.93 -3.19 15.14
CA GLY A 109 -32.54 -4.23 14.31
C GLY A 109 -33.21 -5.31 15.16
N ASP A 110 -34.40 -5.75 14.72
CA ASP A 110 -35.18 -6.76 15.43
C ASP A 110 -34.91 -8.18 14.88
N PRO A 111 -34.23 -9.06 15.64
CA PRO A 111 -33.91 -10.42 15.22
C PRO A 111 -35.13 -11.33 15.05
N ALA A 112 -36.30 -10.94 15.57
CA ALA A 112 -37.55 -11.67 15.35
C ALA A 112 -38.09 -11.51 13.92
N THR A 113 -37.60 -10.53 13.16
CA THR A 113 -38.07 -10.26 11.81
C THR A 113 -37.28 -11.01 10.73
N ALA A 114 -37.76 -10.92 9.49
CA ALA A 114 -37.04 -11.41 8.31
C ALA A 114 -36.06 -10.38 7.73
N GLU A 115 -36.06 -9.13 8.23
CA GLU A 115 -35.18 -8.08 7.72
C GLU A 115 -33.72 -8.37 8.05
N LYS A 116 -32.85 -7.94 7.15
CA LYS A 116 -31.42 -8.27 7.15
C LYS A 116 -30.56 -7.19 7.76
N ALA A 117 -31.11 -6.01 8.04
CA ALA A 117 -30.36 -4.88 8.55
C ALA A 117 -31.14 -4.04 9.57
N ALA A 118 -30.43 -3.28 10.40
CA ALA A 118 -31.03 -2.24 11.23
C ALA A 118 -31.45 -1.04 10.37
N VAL A 119 -30.60 -0.61 9.45
CA VAL A 119 -30.92 0.36 8.39
C VAL A 119 -30.75 -0.29 7.03
N HIS A 120 -31.79 -0.27 6.21
CA HIS A 120 -31.81 -0.87 4.87
C HIS A 120 -32.25 0.15 3.82
N LEU A 121 -31.31 0.66 3.02
CA LEU A 121 -31.63 1.44 1.83
C LEU A 121 -31.76 0.48 0.64
N TYR A 122 -32.98 0.28 0.14
CA TYR A 122 -33.24 -0.66 -0.97
C TYR A 122 -33.76 0.07 -2.21
N ASN A 123 -33.01 0.01 -3.32
CA ASN A 123 -33.36 0.68 -4.59
C ASN A 123 -33.69 2.18 -4.44
N VAL A 124 -32.89 2.86 -3.62
CA VAL A 124 -32.92 4.31 -3.42
C VAL A 124 -31.51 4.87 -3.62
N GLU A 125 -31.40 6.15 -3.95
CA GLU A 125 -30.13 6.82 -4.28
C GLU A 125 -30.10 8.26 -3.74
N GLN A 126 -28.92 8.89 -3.76
CA GLN A 126 -28.69 10.25 -3.27
C GLN A 126 -29.00 10.41 -1.77
N TRP A 127 -28.39 9.55 -0.94
CA TRP A 127 -28.59 9.54 0.51
C TRP A 127 -27.33 9.90 1.28
N GLU A 128 -27.46 10.77 2.27
CA GLU A 128 -26.42 11.10 3.26
C GLU A 128 -26.87 10.64 4.66
N ILE A 129 -26.10 9.76 5.30
CA ILE A 129 -26.36 9.24 6.64
C ILE A 129 -25.25 9.72 7.57
N SER A 130 -25.61 10.33 8.70
CA SER A 130 -24.61 10.77 9.68
C SER A 130 -25.11 10.76 11.11
N GLY A 131 -24.18 10.66 12.07
CA GLY A 131 -24.50 11.00 13.46
C GLY A 131 -25.36 9.98 14.22
N ILE A 132 -25.62 8.79 13.66
CA ILE A 132 -26.50 7.77 14.26
C ILE A 132 -25.75 6.51 14.70
N GLU A 133 -26.38 5.73 15.58
CA GLU A 133 -25.93 4.43 16.05
C GLU A 133 -26.80 3.31 15.48
N MET A 134 -26.19 2.18 15.12
CA MET A 134 -26.87 1.03 14.55
C MET A 134 -26.42 -0.24 15.25
N THR A 135 -27.37 -1.03 15.73
CA THR A 135 -27.12 -2.34 16.36
C THR A 135 -28.02 -3.40 15.76
N TYR A 136 -27.57 -4.65 15.77
CA TYR A 136 -28.42 -5.78 15.39
C TYR A 136 -28.06 -6.98 16.24
N ARG A 137 -28.54 -6.95 17.49
CA ARG A 137 -28.28 -8.00 18.46
C ARG A 137 -29.14 -9.21 18.13
N ASP A 138 -28.47 -10.34 17.94
CA ASP A 138 -29.14 -11.61 17.72
C ASP A 138 -28.50 -12.61 18.67
N SER A 139 -29.28 -13.14 19.62
CA SER A 139 -28.83 -14.14 20.59
C SER A 139 -29.31 -15.55 20.24
N ALA A 140 -29.95 -15.76 19.08
CA ALA A 140 -30.38 -17.07 18.65
C ALA A 140 -29.18 -18.02 18.48
N ALA A 141 -29.40 -19.31 18.75
CA ALA A 141 -28.38 -20.35 18.59
C ALA A 141 -27.96 -20.50 17.12
N THR A 142 -28.93 -20.44 16.21
CA THR A 142 -28.68 -20.38 14.76
C THR A 142 -28.67 -18.92 14.33
N LYS A 143 -27.48 -18.42 14.00
CA LYS A 143 -27.33 -17.07 13.43
C LYS A 143 -27.88 -17.02 12.01
N ARG A 144 -28.31 -15.82 11.60
CA ARG A 144 -28.80 -15.50 10.25
C ARG A 144 -28.03 -14.30 9.72
N GLU A 145 -28.28 -13.94 8.47
CA GLU A 145 -27.76 -12.70 7.89
C GLU A 145 -28.15 -11.48 8.74
N ARG A 146 -27.15 -10.69 9.18
CA ARG A 146 -27.36 -9.44 9.92
C ARG A 146 -26.42 -8.34 9.41
N ASN A 147 -26.95 -7.15 9.25
CA ASN A 147 -26.20 -5.96 8.86
C ASN A 147 -26.55 -4.78 9.78
N GLY A 148 -25.59 -3.92 10.09
CA GLY A 148 -25.90 -2.62 10.69
C GLY A 148 -26.57 -1.72 9.65
N LEU A 149 -25.80 -1.40 8.62
CA LEU A 149 -26.27 -0.70 7.42
C LEU A 149 -26.15 -1.62 6.19
N LEU A 150 -27.25 -1.82 5.49
CA LEU A 150 -27.28 -2.43 4.17
C LEU A 150 -27.79 -1.41 3.16
N VAL A 151 -26.93 -1.02 2.22
CA VAL A 151 -27.34 -0.29 1.02
C VAL A 151 -27.39 -1.31 -0.11
N GLU A 152 -28.58 -1.60 -0.62
CA GLU A 152 -28.82 -2.62 -1.63
C GLU A 152 -29.48 -2.00 -2.87
N VAL A 153 -28.86 -2.23 -4.04
CA VAL A 153 -29.44 -1.86 -5.34
C VAL A 153 -29.55 -3.11 -6.22
N ALA A 154 -30.64 -3.22 -6.96
CA ALA A 154 -30.95 -4.36 -7.81
C ALA A 154 -31.76 -3.88 -9.01
N ASP A 155 -31.29 -4.24 -10.21
CA ASP A 155 -31.99 -4.05 -11.47
C ASP A 155 -32.53 -2.61 -11.67
N LEU A 156 -31.73 -1.60 -11.30
CA LEU A 156 -32.10 -0.19 -11.43
C LEU A 156 -32.36 0.16 -12.91
N PRO A 157 -33.32 1.07 -13.22
CA PRO A 157 -33.66 1.39 -14.62
C PRO A 157 -32.50 1.87 -15.49
N ASP A 158 -31.58 2.65 -14.93
CA ASP A 158 -30.34 3.10 -15.58
C ASP A 158 -29.11 2.25 -15.19
N GLY A 159 -29.30 1.31 -14.26
CA GLY A 159 -28.27 0.43 -13.72
C GLY A 159 -27.25 1.11 -12.82
N VAL A 160 -27.49 2.30 -12.28
CA VAL A 160 -26.50 2.99 -11.42
C VAL A 160 -27.14 3.49 -10.13
N GLY A 161 -26.74 2.89 -9.00
CA GLY A 161 -27.02 3.48 -7.69
C GLY A 161 -26.02 4.60 -7.44
N THR A 162 -26.47 5.85 -7.43
CA THR A 162 -25.58 7.01 -7.36
C THR A 162 -25.64 7.74 -6.01
N HIS A 163 -24.48 8.10 -5.49
CA HIS A 163 -24.27 8.96 -4.32
C HIS A 163 -24.83 8.41 -3.00
N TYR A 164 -23.92 7.86 -2.20
CA TYR A 164 -24.17 7.45 -0.83
C TYR A 164 -23.04 7.94 0.06
N LYS A 165 -23.37 8.82 1.01
CA LYS A 165 -22.42 9.27 2.02
C LYS A 165 -22.80 8.71 3.38
N VAL A 166 -21.87 8.03 4.02
CA VAL A 166 -21.99 7.56 5.40
C VAL A 166 -20.86 8.20 6.19
N ASP A 167 -21.20 9.07 7.14
CA ASP A 167 -20.23 9.94 7.81
C ASP A 167 -20.47 9.94 9.32
N ASP A 168 -19.45 9.62 10.10
CA ASP A 168 -19.55 9.62 11.56
C ASP A 168 -20.74 8.79 12.07
N VAL A 169 -20.85 7.52 11.65
CA VAL A 169 -21.82 6.57 12.24
C VAL A 169 -21.13 5.60 13.20
N HIS A 170 -21.87 5.08 14.17
CA HIS A 170 -21.40 3.98 15.01
C HIS A 170 -22.22 2.71 14.75
N VAL A 171 -21.60 1.70 14.15
CA VAL A 171 -22.21 0.38 13.97
C VAL A 171 -21.57 -0.61 14.94
N HIS A 172 -22.37 -1.28 15.76
CA HIS A 172 -21.82 -2.23 16.70
C HIS A 172 -22.82 -3.27 17.21
N HIS A 173 -22.30 -4.39 17.72
CA HIS A 173 -23.10 -5.54 18.16
C HIS A 173 -24.08 -6.00 17.09
N VAL A 174 -23.54 -6.23 15.89
CA VAL A 174 -24.27 -6.84 14.78
C VAL A 174 -23.89 -8.33 14.79
N ASN A 175 -24.77 -9.19 15.29
CA ASN A 175 -24.46 -10.60 15.50
C ASN A 175 -24.95 -11.46 14.33
N GLY A 176 -24.31 -11.31 13.17
CA GLY A 176 -24.61 -12.09 11.98
C GLY A 176 -24.08 -13.53 11.98
N ASP A 177 -24.45 -14.25 10.93
CA ASP A 177 -23.91 -15.57 10.61
C ASP A 177 -22.49 -15.49 10.02
N ALA A 178 -21.87 -16.65 9.78
CA ALA A 178 -20.54 -16.75 9.20
C ALA A 178 -20.52 -16.52 7.66
N SER A 179 -21.64 -16.13 7.05
CA SER A 179 -21.69 -15.85 5.61
C SER A 179 -21.13 -14.46 5.32
N LYS A 180 -20.60 -14.25 4.11
CA LYS A 180 -20.16 -12.92 3.61
C LYS A 180 -21.35 -11.99 3.24
N TRP A 181 -22.55 -12.31 3.73
CA TRP A 181 -23.74 -11.46 3.64
C TRP A 181 -23.99 -10.68 4.94
N SER A 182 -23.33 -11.07 6.04
CA SER A 182 -23.43 -10.39 7.33
C SER A 182 -22.27 -9.41 7.55
N ASN A 183 -22.57 -8.15 7.86
CA ASN A 183 -21.56 -7.08 7.94
C ASN A 183 -21.90 -6.00 8.97
N GLY A 184 -20.92 -5.20 9.37
CA GLY A 184 -21.23 -3.88 9.94
C GLY A 184 -21.94 -3.01 8.90
N ILE A 185 -21.27 -2.72 7.79
CA ILE A 185 -21.79 -1.94 6.67
C ILE A 185 -21.54 -2.68 5.36
N GLN A 186 -22.58 -2.85 4.53
CA GLN A 186 -22.44 -3.43 3.19
C GLN A 186 -23.13 -2.61 2.11
N PHE A 187 -22.41 -2.38 1.01
CA PHE A 187 -22.94 -1.90 -0.26
C PHE A 187 -23.11 -3.10 -1.21
N ARG A 188 -24.35 -3.51 -1.44
CA ARG A 188 -24.70 -4.72 -2.18
C ARG A 188 -25.37 -4.40 -3.51
N VAL A 189 -24.82 -4.93 -4.59
CA VAL A 189 -25.53 -5.05 -5.86
C VAL A 189 -26.11 -6.46 -5.96
N SER A 190 -27.43 -6.50 -6.04
CA SER A 190 -28.26 -7.69 -6.23
C SER A 190 -28.88 -7.68 -7.64
N GLY A 191 -29.80 -8.62 -7.90
CA GLY A 191 -30.48 -8.72 -9.19
C GLY A 191 -29.63 -9.40 -10.27
N SER A 192 -30.26 -9.69 -11.40
CA SER A 192 -29.65 -10.43 -12.52
C SER A 192 -30.18 -10.02 -13.90
N THR A 193 -31.01 -8.99 -13.97
CA THR A 193 -31.74 -8.59 -15.17
C THR A 193 -31.07 -7.40 -15.83
N THR A 194 -30.91 -6.31 -15.08
CA THR A 194 -30.26 -5.09 -15.56
C THR A 194 -28.88 -4.98 -14.93
N PRO A 195 -27.80 -4.90 -15.73
CA PRO A 195 -26.46 -4.63 -15.21
C PRO A 195 -26.52 -3.46 -14.24
N THR A 196 -26.08 -3.65 -13.00
CA THR A 196 -26.19 -2.62 -11.95
C THR A 196 -24.83 -2.43 -11.26
N ASN A 197 -24.48 -1.21 -10.88
CA ASN A 197 -23.33 -0.90 -10.02
C ASN A 197 -23.62 0.26 -9.07
N PHE A 198 -22.78 0.41 -8.04
CA PHE A 198 -22.67 1.66 -7.31
C PHE A 198 -21.71 2.62 -8.01
N ASP A 199 -22.03 3.90 -7.95
CA ASP A 199 -21.17 5.00 -8.31
C ASP A 199 -21.27 6.10 -7.24
N ASP A 200 -20.14 6.60 -6.75
CA ASP A 200 -20.06 7.60 -5.67
C ASP A 200 -20.51 7.08 -4.30
N VAL A 201 -19.65 6.29 -3.66
CA VAL A 201 -19.85 5.85 -2.27
C VAL A 201 -18.72 6.39 -1.43
N LEU A 202 -19.06 7.10 -0.35
CA LEU A 202 -18.13 7.57 0.65
C LEU A 202 -18.53 7.06 2.02
N VAL A 203 -17.72 6.20 2.62
CA VAL A 203 -17.85 5.85 4.05
C VAL A 203 -16.67 6.44 4.78
N GLN A 204 -16.94 7.36 5.70
CA GLN A 204 -15.89 8.06 6.42
C GLN A 204 -16.16 8.30 7.89
N ASN A 205 -15.06 8.48 8.64
CA ASN A 205 -15.05 8.86 10.05
C ASN A 205 -15.91 7.97 10.95
N SER A 206 -16.19 6.74 10.53
CA SER A 206 -17.16 5.87 11.18
C SER A 206 -16.49 4.81 12.05
N ARG A 207 -17.21 4.36 13.08
CA ARG A 207 -16.76 3.32 14.01
C ARG A 207 -17.59 2.06 13.85
N ILE A 208 -16.94 0.97 13.47
CA ILE A 208 -17.58 -0.34 13.27
C ILE A 208 -16.93 -1.31 14.24
N SER A 209 -17.67 -1.82 15.22
CA SER A 209 -17.07 -2.67 16.25
C SER A 209 -17.97 -3.80 16.75
N SER A 210 -17.40 -4.96 17.10
CA SER A 210 -18.18 -6.10 17.60
C SER A 210 -19.25 -6.54 16.60
N VAL A 211 -18.83 -6.79 15.37
CA VAL A 211 -19.70 -7.17 14.25
C VAL A 211 -19.32 -8.53 13.67
N ASP A 212 -20.31 -9.25 13.18
CA ASP A 212 -20.21 -10.55 12.54
C ASP A 212 -20.98 -10.49 11.21
N ARG A 213 -20.42 -10.92 10.07
CA ARG A 213 -19.06 -11.44 9.86
C ARG A 213 -18.04 -10.34 9.56
N GLU A 214 -18.27 -9.53 8.53
CA GLU A 214 -17.27 -8.58 8.00
C GLU A 214 -17.52 -7.15 8.53
N GLY A 215 -16.50 -6.28 8.52
CA GLY A 215 -16.64 -4.89 8.98
C GLY A 215 -17.35 -3.99 7.98
N LEU A 216 -16.62 -3.54 6.95
CA LEU A 216 -17.11 -2.62 5.91
C LEU A 216 -16.79 -3.18 4.52
N THR A 217 -17.82 -3.46 3.73
CA THR A 217 -17.62 -4.11 2.44
C THR A 217 -18.53 -3.60 1.33
N ASN A 218 -18.18 -3.95 0.10
CA ASN A 218 -19.13 -3.99 -1.00
C ASN A 218 -19.17 -5.40 -1.64
N ARG A 219 -20.23 -5.68 -2.41
CA ARG A 219 -20.41 -6.93 -3.17
C ARG A 219 -21.30 -6.70 -4.39
N SER A 220 -21.15 -7.51 -5.44
CA SER A 220 -21.96 -7.41 -6.65
C SER A 220 -22.22 -8.76 -7.31
N THR A 221 -23.45 -9.00 -7.79
CA THR A 221 -23.77 -10.13 -8.70
C THR A 221 -23.22 -9.95 -10.13
N TRP A 222 -22.69 -8.75 -10.44
CA TRP A 222 -22.06 -8.35 -11.70
C TRP A 222 -20.54 -8.38 -11.59
N MET A 223 -19.98 -9.52 -11.17
CA MET A 223 -18.54 -9.66 -10.87
C MET A 223 -17.81 -10.66 -11.78
N CYS A 224 -18.49 -11.41 -12.64
CA CYS A 224 -17.84 -12.51 -13.34
C CYS A 224 -17.02 -12.04 -14.54
N ARG A 225 -15.71 -12.31 -14.49
CA ARG A 225 -14.72 -12.06 -15.54
C ARG A 225 -13.65 -13.14 -15.56
N PRO A 226 -12.90 -13.32 -16.68
CA PRO A 226 -11.91 -14.38 -16.81
C PRO A 226 -10.88 -14.46 -15.68
N GLU A 227 -10.41 -13.31 -15.19
CA GLU A 227 -9.37 -13.21 -14.17
C GLU A 227 -9.85 -13.69 -12.79
N TYR A 228 -11.16 -13.60 -12.53
CA TYR A 228 -11.78 -14.13 -11.30
C TYR A 228 -11.86 -15.67 -11.30
N GLY A 229 -11.81 -16.28 -12.49
CA GLY A 229 -11.99 -17.71 -12.65
C GLY A 229 -13.42 -18.15 -12.34
N THR A 230 -13.53 -19.25 -11.60
CA THR A 230 -14.81 -19.95 -11.36
C THR A 230 -15.44 -19.68 -9.99
N GLY A 231 -14.86 -18.79 -9.17
CA GLY A 231 -15.38 -18.41 -7.86
C GLY A 231 -16.78 -17.78 -7.91
N ASP A 232 -17.50 -17.79 -6.78
CA ASP A 232 -18.87 -17.25 -6.61
C ASP A 232 -19.82 -17.55 -7.78
N ASP A 233 -19.86 -18.82 -8.21
CA ASP A 233 -20.72 -19.32 -9.29
C ASP A 233 -20.48 -18.63 -10.65
N CYS A 234 -19.31 -18.03 -10.86
CA CYS A 234 -19.00 -17.38 -12.11
C CYS A 234 -18.85 -18.36 -13.28
N GLY A 235 -18.27 -19.55 -13.07
CA GLY A 235 -18.13 -20.55 -14.13
C GLY A 235 -17.60 -19.95 -15.45
N THR A 236 -18.42 -19.94 -16.50
CA THR A 236 -18.11 -19.31 -17.80
C THR A 236 -18.79 -17.96 -18.03
N LYS A 237 -19.59 -17.48 -17.05
CA LYS A 237 -20.33 -16.21 -17.08
C LYS A 237 -19.36 -15.04 -17.21
N LYS A 238 -19.73 -14.07 -18.04
CA LYS A 238 -19.00 -12.80 -18.22
C LYS A 238 -19.97 -11.66 -18.13
N ASN A 239 -20.05 -11.04 -16.96
CA ASN A 239 -20.99 -9.96 -16.67
C ASN A 239 -20.40 -8.90 -15.74
N TRP A 240 -19.07 -8.83 -15.66
CA TRP A 240 -18.40 -7.88 -14.78
C TRP A 240 -18.80 -6.44 -15.11
N ARG A 241 -19.29 -5.74 -14.08
CA ARG A 241 -19.61 -4.32 -14.08
C ARG A 241 -19.11 -3.77 -12.74
N ALA A 242 -18.01 -3.03 -12.79
CA ALA A 242 -17.36 -2.51 -11.59
C ALA A 242 -18.22 -1.46 -10.88
N ASN A 243 -18.09 -1.44 -9.56
CA ASN A 243 -18.43 -0.28 -8.74
C ASN A 243 -17.36 0.80 -8.92
N THR A 244 -17.77 2.06 -9.04
CA THR A 244 -16.88 3.20 -9.33
C THR A 244 -16.96 4.24 -8.23
N ARG A 245 -15.89 5.04 -8.08
CA ARG A 245 -15.80 6.12 -7.09
C ARG A 245 -16.15 5.64 -5.66
N LEU A 246 -15.68 4.44 -5.30
CA LEU A 246 -15.77 3.90 -3.95
C LEU A 246 -14.63 4.43 -3.08
N VAL A 247 -14.96 5.09 -1.97
CA VAL A 247 -14.00 5.64 -1.02
C VAL A 247 -14.34 5.23 0.41
N PHE A 248 -13.42 4.52 1.06
CA PHE A 248 -13.50 4.18 2.48
C PHE A 248 -12.36 4.87 3.23
N ARG A 249 -12.66 5.92 4.01
CA ARG A 249 -11.64 6.79 4.61
C ARG A 249 -11.82 7.07 6.10
N GLY A 250 -10.75 7.01 6.90
CA GLY A 250 -10.80 7.54 8.27
C GLY A 250 -11.68 6.71 9.22
N ASN A 251 -11.97 5.45 8.87
CA ASN A 251 -12.83 4.59 9.68
C ASN A 251 -12.00 3.81 10.70
N THR A 252 -12.61 3.51 11.85
CA THR A 252 -12.06 2.59 12.84
C THR A 252 -12.90 1.32 12.85
N ILE A 253 -12.27 0.18 12.56
CA ILE A 253 -12.92 -1.14 12.52
C ILE A 253 -12.25 -2.05 13.53
N ASN A 254 -13.02 -2.64 14.45
CA ASN A 254 -12.43 -3.59 15.39
C ASN A 254 -13.37 -4.68 15.92
N ASP A 255 -12.82 -5.76 16.46
CA ASP A 255 -13.60 -6.89 17.00
C ASP A 255 -14.59 -7.46 15.96
N THR A 256 -14.10 -7.65 14.73
CA THR A 256 -14.87 -8.32 13.66
C THR A 256 -14.76 -9.84 13.80
N GLY A 257 -15.83 -10.56 13.45
CA GLY A 257 -15.78 -12.01 13.43
C GLY A 257 -14.89 -12.55 12.32
N GLY A 258 -14.95 -11.92 11.14
CA GLY A 258 -14.12 -12.19 9.98
C GLY A 258 -13.33 -10.96 9.55
N ASP A 259 -13.45 -10.59 8.27
CA ASP A 259 -12.68 -9.53 7.61
C ASP A 259 -12.95 -8.12 8.17
N GLY A 260 -11.95 -7.23 8.06
CA GLY A 260 -12.06 -5.81 8.42
C GLY A 260 -12.73 -4.96 7.34
N ILE A 261 -11.96 -4.59 6.30
CA ILE A 261 -12.47 -3.88 5.12
C ILE A 261 -12.24 -4.74 3.87
N VAL A 262 -13.26 -4.86 3.02
CA VAL A 262 -13.12 -5.56 1.74
C VAL A 262 -13.70 -4.77 0.58
N VAL A 263 -12.87 -4.58 -0.46
CA VAL A 263 -13.29 -4.02 -1.75
C VAL A 263 -13.44 -5.15 -2.78
N ARG A 264 -14.59 -5.19 -3.47
CA ARG A 264 -14.95 -6.24 -4.41
C ARG A 264 -15.44 -5.67 -5.73
N ALA A 265 -15.00 -6.21 -6.87
CA ALA A 265 -15.53 -5.83 -8.18
C ALA A 265 -15.62 -4.29 -8.35
N ALA A 266 -14.50 -3.61 -8.15
CA ALA A 266 -14.42 -2.15 -8.21
C ALA A 266 -13.39 -1.67 -9.25
N ASP A 267 -13.57 -0.45 -9.75
CA ASP A 267 -12.58 0.28 -10.55
C ASP A 267 -12.13 1.51 -9.75
N LYS A 268 -10.81 1.60 -9.50
CA LYS A 268 -10.15 2.73 -8.84
C LYS A 268 -10.73 3.08 -7.47
N ALA A 269 -11.09 2.06 -6.69
CA ALA A 269 -11.48 2.26 -5.30
C ALA A 269 -10.31 2.82 -4.48
N LEU A 270 -10.63 3.62 -3.46
CA LEU A 270 -9.67 4.24 -2.56
C LEU A 270 -10.00 3.88 -1.10
N VAL A 271 -9.08 3.18 -0.44
CA VAL A 271 -9.18 2.83 0.98
C VAL A 271 -8.02 3.48 1.72
N GLU A 272 -8.29 4.49 2.54
CA GLU A 272 -7.21 5.23 3.18
C GLU A 272 -7.46 5.78 4.57
N HIS A 273 -6.40 5.98 5.35
CA HIS A 273 -6.48 6.52 6.71
C HIS A 273 -7.41 5.72 7.64
N ASN A 274 -7.65 4.44 7.36
CA ASN A 274 -8.44 3.58 8.24
C ASN A 274 -7.52 2.91 9.28
N THR A 275 -8.06 2.67 10.47
CA THR A 275 -7.43 1.81 11.50
C THR A 275 -8.28 0.56 11.66
N ALA A 276 -7.73 -0.61 11.34
CA ALA A 276 -8.40 -1.90 11.50
C ALA A 276 -7.65 -2.79 12.49
N TYR A 277 -8.30 -3.24 13.55
CA TYR A 277 -7.64 -4.06 14.56
C TYR A 277 -8.51 -5.06 15.29
N ASP A 278 -7.91 -6.06 15.91
CA ASP A 278 -8.65 -7.18 16.53
C ASP A 278 -9.64 -7.74 15.50
N ILE A 279 -9.10 -8.20 14.38
CA ILE A 279 -9.83 -8.72 13.23
C ILE A 279 -9.77 -10.25 13.23
N ALA A 280 -10.78 -10.91 12.66
CA ALA A 280 -10.92 -12.36 12.64
C ALA A 280 -11.00 -12.97 14.06
N MET A 281 -11.78 -12.34 14.94
CA MET A 281 -11.86 -12.70 16.37
C MET A 281 -12.67 -13.97 16.65
N ARG A 282 -13.38 -14.50 15.65
CA ARG A 282 -14.28 -15.65 15.74
C ARG A 282 -13.97 -16.64 14.62
N PRO A 283 -14.24 -17.95 14.79
CA PRO A 283 -13.95 -18.96 13.78
C PRO A 283 -14.90 -18.84 12.58
N MET A 284 -14.54 -18.00 11.62
CA MET A 284 -15.31 -17.68 10.41
C MET A 284 -14.55 -18.01 9.11
N GLY A 285 -13.57 -18.91 9.19
CA GLY A 285 -12.74 -19.34 8.07
C GLY A 285 -11.60 -18.36 7.73
N ALA A 286 -11.24 -18.31 6.44
CA ALA A 286 -10.21 -17.45 5.88
C ALA A 286 -10.63 -15.96 5.92
N ASN A 287 -9.83 -15.13 6.60
CA ASN A 287 -10.08 -13.69 6.78
C ASN A 287 -8.76 -12.89 6.89
N ALA A 288 -8.78 -11.63 6.45
CA ALA A 288 -7.68 -10.66 6.52
C ALA A 288 -8.15 -9.28 7.02
N GLY A 289 -7.19 -8.36 7.22
CA GLY A 289 -7.45 -7.00 7.71
C GLY A 289 -8.16 -6.10 6.68
N ILE A 290 -7.41 -5.59 5.71
CA ILE A 290 -7.90 -4.71 4.64
C ILE A 290 -7.45 -5.28 3.30
N TRP A 291 -8.40 -5.61 2.42
CA TRP A 291 -8.06 -6.27 1.17
C TRP A 291 -8.99 -5.93 0.00
N THR A 292 -8.52 -6.30 -1.18
CA THR A 292 -9.27 -6.13 -2.43
C THR A 292 -9.33 -7.45 -3.18
N ILE A 293 -10.42 -7.68 -3.90
CA ILE A 293 -10.62 -8.84 -4.77
C ILE A 293 -11.35 -8.44 -6.04
N ASN A 294 -10.96 -9.04 -7.16
CA ASN A 294 -11.63 -8.86 -8.44
C ASN A 294 -11.79 -7.40 -8.90
N SER A 295 -10.84 -6.53 -8.55
CA SER A 295 -10.91 -5.09 -8.78
C SER A 295 -9.74 -4.59 -9.61
N ASP A 296 -9.93 -3.45 -10.27
CA ASP A 296 -8.92 -2.79 -11.10
C ASP A 296 -8.43 -1.52 -10.42
N ASP A 297 -7.12 -1.29 -10.43
CA ASP A 297 -6.45 -0.05 -10.00
C ASP A 297 -6.84 0.42 -8.58
N THR A 298 -7.21 -0.51 -7.69
CA THR A 298 -7.59 -0.18 -6.30
C THR A 298 -6.38 0.28 -5.50
N THR A 299 -6.51 1.40 -4.80
CA THR A 299 -5.45 1.98 -3.95
C THR A 299 -5.81 1.83 -2.47
N ILE A 300 -4.93 1.17 -1.73
CA ILE A 300 -4.99 1.00 -0.27
C ILE A 300 -3.79 1.73 0.33
N GLN A 301 -4.03 2.88 0.99
CA GLN A 301 -2.95 3.75 1.46
C GLN A 301 -3.15 4.41 2.83
N TYR A 302 -2.06 4.69 3.55
CA TYR A 302 -2.12 5.36 4.86
C TYR A 302 -2.99 4.65 5.92
N ASN A 303 -3.23 3.34 5.78
CA ASN A 303 -3.99 2.58 6.76
C ASN A 303 -3.07 2.01 7.84
N GLU A 304 -3.62 1.78 9.02
CA GLU A 304 -2.99 1.05 10.11
C GLU A 304 -3.77 -0.24 10.37
N VAL A 305 -3.08 -1.40 10.34
CA VAL A 305 -3.72 -2.70 10.55
C VAL A 305 -2.93 -3.52 11.57
N HIS A 306 -3.58 -3.94 12.64
CA HIS A 306 -2.89 -4.68 13.70
C HIS A 306 -3.75 -5.73 14.40
N HIS A 307 -3.09 -6.74 14.99
CA HIS A 307 -3.78 -7.77 15.77
C HIS A 307 -4.86 -8.54 14.97
N VAL A 308 -4.68 -8.71 13.65
CA VAL A 308 -5.47 -9.68 12.87
C VAL A 308 -5.11 -11.10 13.35
N ARG A 309 -6.12 -11.91 13.70
CA ARG A 309 -5.91 -13.27 14.22
C ARG A 309 -5.80 -14.30 13.11
N ARG A 310 -5.02 -15.34 13.39
CA ARG A 310 -4.86 -16.55 12.58
C ARG A 310 -5.35 -17.75 13.39
N LEU A 311 -6.67 -17.80 13.58
CA LEU A 311 -7.36 -18.90 14.26
C LEU A 311 -7.13 -20.25 13.54
N PRO A 312 -7.38 -21.41 14.19
CA PRO A 312 -7.16 -22.73 13.56
C PRO A 312 -7.88 -22.95 12.22
N ASP A 313 -9.00 -22.25 11.99
CA ASP A 313 -9.78 -22.27 10.75
C ASP A 313 -9.44 -21.11 9.79
N ASN A 314 -8.56 -20.19 10.19
CA ASN A 314 -8.06 -19.09 9.38
C ASN A 314 -6.60 -19.32 8.99
N ASN A 315 -6.35 -19.72 7.75
CA ASN A 315 -4.98 -19.87 7.24
C ASN A 315 -4.37 -18.59 6.70
N ASP A 316 -5.12 -17.50 6.67
CA ASP A 316 -4.66 -16.18 6.23
C ASP A 316 -4.19 -15.39 7.47
N GLY A 317 -4.97 -14.41 7.92
CA GLY A 317 -4.67 -13.56 9.07
C GLY A 317 -3.72 -12.40 8.78
N MET A 318 -3.57 -12.02 7.50
CA MET A 318 -2.68 -10.93 7.08
C MET A 318 -3.30 -9.57 7.37
N ALA A 319 -2.44 -8.56 7.51
CA ALA A 319 -2.85 -7.17 7.51
C ALA A 319 -3.52 -6.79 6.17
N PHE A 320 -2.88 -7.16 5.06
CA PHE A 320 -3.31 -6.81 3.71
C PHE A 320 -3.35 -8.03 2.78
N ASP A 321 -4.24 -8.00 1.80
CA ASP A 321 -4.34 -9.02 0.76
C ASP A 321 -4.70 -8.43 -0.62
N ALA A 322 -3.92 -8.83 -1.63
CA ALA A 322 -4.24 -8.68 -3.04
C ALA A 322 -4.73 -10.04 -3.57
N ASP A 323 -6.04 -10.22 -3.51
CA ASP A 323 -6.68 -11.49 -3.83
C ASP A 323 -6.83 -11.66 -5.36
N TYR A 324 -7.33 -12.81 -5.80
CA TYR A 324 -7.47 -13.11 -7.22
C TYR A 324 -8.48 -12.22 -7.95
N GLY A 325 -8.34 -12.18 -9.26
CA GLY A 325 -9.09 -11.29 -10.14
C GLY A 325 -8.63 -9.84 -10.07
N ASN A 326 -7.67 -9.44 -9.22
CA ASN A 326 -7.20 -8.05 -9.20
C ASN A 326 -6.25 -7.73 -10.36
N ASN A 327 -6.36 -6.52 -10.89
CA ASN A 327 -5.38 -5.92 -11.78
C ASN A 327 -4.83 -4.63 -11.17
N ASN A 328 -3.51 -4.53 -11.04
CA ASN A 328 -2.79 -3.32 -10.61
C ASN A 328 -3.18 -2.78 -9.22
N ALA A 329 -3.49 -3.66 -8.25
CA ALA A 329 -3.74 -3.22 -6.89
C ALA A 329 -2.49 -2.52 -6.30
N LEU A 330 -2.69 -1.40 -5.60
CA LEU A 330 -1.62 -0.57 -5.04
C LEU A 330 -1.75 -0.49 -3.51
N PHE A 331 -0.75 -0.99 -2.80
CA PHE A 331 -0.62 -0.89 -1.35
C PHE A 331 0.55 0.04 -1.01
N GLN A 332 0.27 1.23 -0.49
CA GLN A 332 1.33 2.20 -0.20
C GLN A 332 1.16 2.98 1.09
N TYR A 333 2.26 3.29 1.77
CA TYR A 333 2.25 4.12 2.98
C TYR A 333 1.43 3.54 4.14
N ASN A 334 1.21 2.23 4.16
CA ASN A 334 0.48 1.57 5.23
C ASN A 334 1.42 1.16 6.36
N TYR A 335 0.86 1.09 7.57
CA TYR A 335 1.53 0.56 8.75
C TYR A 335 0.83 -0.72 9.21
N SER A 336 1.60 -1.77 9.47
CA SER A 336 1.11 -3.04 9.98
C SER A 336 1.94 -3.49 11.17
N HIS A 337 1.29 -4.04 12.19
CA HIS A 337 2.00 -4.64 13.30
C HIS A 337 1.23 -5.72 14.06
N ASP A 338 1.98 -6.66 14.62
CA ASP A 338 1.49 -7.72 15.52
C ASP A 338 0.38 -8.62 14.91
N ASN A 339 0.23 -8.64 13.58
CA ASN A 339 -0.75 -9.49 12.89
C ASN A 339 -0.29 -10.95 12.88
N GLU A 340 -1.14 -11.88 13.29
CA GLU A 340 -0.77 -13.29 13.47
C GLU A 340 -0.45 -13.99 12.14
N GLY A 341 -1.13 -13.59 11.07
CA GLY A 341 -0.94 -14.16 9.74
C GLY A 341 0.18 -13.50 8.94
N GLY A 342 0.45 -12.22 9.16
CA GLY A 342 1.52 -11.52 8.44
C GLY A 342 1.19 -10.12 7.96
N PHE A 343 2.08 -9.58 7.11
CA PHE A 343 1.89 -8.29 6.46
C PHE A 343 1.02 -8.41 5.20
N MET A 344 1.47 -9.15 4.18
CA MET A 344 0.85 -9.15 2.85
C MET A 344 0.56 -10.57 2.35
N LEU A 345 -0.64 -10.78 1.80
CA LEU A 345 -1.00 -11.95 0.99
C LEU A 345 -1.14 -11.55 -0.47
N PHE A 346 -0.60 -12.38 -1.35
CA PHE A 346 -0.95 -12.41 -2.76
C PHE A 346 -1.73 -13.69 -3.02
N CYS A 347 -3.03 -13.59 -3.28
CA CYS A 347 -3.91 -14.75 -3.44
C CYS A 347 -4.33 -15.02 -4.90
N GLY A 348 -3.48 -14.68 -5.89
CA GLY A 348 -3.81 -14.79 -7.31
C GLY A 348 -4.23 -16.19 -7.79
N ALA A 349 -3.69 -17.25 -7.20
CA ALA A 349 -3.98 -18.65 -7.51
C ALA A 349 -4.77 -19.39 -6.40
N CYS A 350 -5.49 -18.64 -5.56
CA CYS A 350 -6.35 -19.22 -4.53
C CYS A 350 -7.70 -19.72 -5.08
N GLY A 351 -8.16 -19.16 -6.20
CA GLY A 351 -9.36 -19.58 -6.92
C GLY A 351 -9.07 -20.50 -8.11
N ALA A 352 -9.99 -21.41 -8.42
CA ALA A 352 -9.85 -22.28 -9.58
C ALA A 352 -9.94 -21.47 -10.89
N GLY A 353 -8.85 -21.48 -11.66
CA GLY A 353 -8.72 -20.73 -12.92
C GLY A 353 -8.49 -19.23 -12.73
N SER A 354 -8.30 -18.77 -11.50
CA SER A 354 -8.15 -17.36 -11.19
C SER A 354 -6.74 -16.85 -11.46
N SER A 355 -6.59 -15.53 -11.54
CA SER A 355 -5.29 -14.87 -11.53
C SER A 355 -5.36 -13.45 -11.01
N ALA A 356 -4.24 -12.96 -10.48
CA ALA A 356 -4.01 -11.54 -10.25
C ALA A 356 -2.74 -11.11 -11.01
N THR A 357 -2.62 -9.80 -11.30
CA THR A 357 -1.45 -9.24 -11.98
C THR A 357 -1.23 -7.78 -11.61
N GLY A 358 0.02 -7.32 -11.72
CA GLY A 358 0.39 -5.91 -11.62
C GLY A 358 0.42 -5.34 -10.20
N THR A 359 0.30 -6.18 -9.16
CA THR A 359 0.24 -5.69 -7.77
C THR A 359 1.49 -4.90 -7.39
N VAL A 360 1.32 -3.72 -6.82
CA VAL A 360 2.41 -2.87 -6.31
C VAL A 360 2.30 -2.71 -4.80
N VAL A 361 3.36 -3.06 -4.08
CA VAL A 361 3.46 -2.88 -2.62
C VAL A 361 4.67 -2.01 -2.34
N ARG A 362 4.46 -0.75 -1.91
CA ARG A 362 5.57 0.20 -1.74
C ARG A 362 5.51 1.11 -0.55
N ASN A 363 6.66 1.50 -0.01
CA ASN A 363 6.74 2.49 1.08
C ASN A 363 5.88 2.13 2.30
N ASN A 364 5.65 0.84 2.57
CA ASN A 364 4.93 0.38 3.76
C ASN A 364 5.90 0.02 4.89
N LEU A 365 5.39 0.05 6.12
CA LEU A 365 6.09 -0.42 7.32
C LEU A 365 5.36 -1.62 7.92
N SER A 366 6.09 -2.71 8.16
CA SER A 366 5.63 -3.90 8.89
C SER A 366 6.54 -4.13 10.10
N VAL A 367 5.93 -4.20 11.28
CA VAL A 367 6.63 -4.30 12.57
C VAL A 367 6.06 -5.45 13.37
N ALA A 368 6.87 -6.48 13.64
CA ALA A 368 6.46 -7.62 14.47
C ALA A 368 5.22 -8.39 13.97
N ASP A 369 4.90 -8.29 12.68
CA ASP A 369 3.96 -9.25 12.06
C ASP A 369 4.54 -10.66 12.13
N LYS A 370 3.66 -11.65 12.34
CA LYS A 370 4.04 -12.99 12.78
C LYS A 370 4.24 -13.94 11.60
N SER A 371 3.35 -14.91 11.36
CA SER A 371 3.64 -16.13 10.57
C SER A 371 4.53 -15.96 9.31
N ARG A 372 4.31 -14.90 8.52
CA ARG A 372 5.11 -14.52 7.34
C ARG A 372 4.98 -13.02 7.02
N TRP A 373 6.00 -12.41 6.43
CA TRP A 373 5.91 -11.04 5.90
C TRP A 373 5.15 -11.02 4.57
N LEU A 374 5.54 -11.86 3.61
CA LEU A 374 4.80 -12.06 2.36
C LEU A 374 4.34 -13.52 2.24
N PHE A 375 3.03 -13.73 2.08
CA PHE A 375 2.47 -15.00 1.63
C PHE A 375 2.21 -14.93 0.11
N ALA A 376 3.01 -15.62 -0.69
CA ALA A 376 2.93 -15.55 -2.15
C ALA A 376 2.21 -16.78 -2.74
N VAL A 377 0.99 -16.58 -3.23
CA VAL A 377 0.12 -17.61 -3.82
C VAL A 377 -0.33 -17.18 -5.22
N GLY A 378 0.61 -17.11 -6.16
CA GLY A 378 0.31 -17.07 -7.61
C GLY A 378 0.02 -15.70 -8.22
N GLU A 379 0.80 -14.66 -7.86
CA GLU A 379 0.71 -13.33 -8.47
C GLU A 379 1.60 -13.19 -9.71
N LYS A 380 1.03 -12.76 -10.86
CA LYS A 380 1.70 -12.88 -12.16
C LYS A 380 2.75 -11.81 -12.46
N SER A 381 2.70 -10.64 -11.82
CA SER A 381 3.66 -9.56 -12.05
C SER A 381 3.65 -8.50 -10.94
N ALA A 382 4.09 -8.88 -9.74
CA ALA A 382 4.17 -7.95 -8.62
C ALA A 382 5.48 -7.16 -8.56
N ARG A 383 5.40 -5.92 -8.07
CA ARG A 383 6.55 -5.08 -7.69
C ARG A 383 6.44 -4.69 -6.22
N VAL A 384 7.42 -5.08 -5.42
CA VAL A 384 7.46 -4.84 -3.97
C VAL A 384 8.71 -4.03 -3.67
N TYR A 385 8.57 -2.74 -3.39
CA TYR A 385 9.75 -1.87 -3.27
C TYR A 385 9.68 -0.80 -2.18
N ASN A 386 10.85 -0.44 -1.64
CA ASN A 386 10.96 0.58 -0.59
C ASN A 386 10.09 0.31 0.64
N ASN A 387 9.79 -0.95 0.95
CA ASN A 387 9.12 -1.30 2.20
C ASN A 387 10.15 -1.51 3.31
N THR A 388 9.72 -1.47 4.56
CA THR A 388 10.56 -1.80 5.72
C THR A 388 9.86 -2.83 6.58
N ALA A 389 10.55 -3.96 6.78
CA ALA A 389 10.13 -5.06 7.62
C ALA A 389 11.06 -5.14 8.84
N TYR A 390 10.48 -5.04 10.03
CA TYR A 390 11.17 -5.27 11.29
C TYR A 390 10.62 -6.55 11.94
N LEU A 391 11.45 -7.58 12.00
CA LEU A 391 11.14 -8.85 12.65
C LEU A 391 11.98 -8.92 13.94
N PRO A 392 11.37 -8.74 15.12
CA PRO A 392 12.10 -8.66 16.38
C PRO A 392 12.72 -9.99 16.78
N GLU A 393 13.59 -9.96 17.79
CA GLU A 393 14.13 -11.17 18.41
C GLU A 393 12.98 -12.11 18.85
N GLY A 394 13.17 -13.41 18.63
CA GLY A 394 12.14 -14.43 18.88
C GLY A 394 11.08 -14.55 17.78
N SER A 395 11.06 -13.66 16.77
CA SER A 395 10.16 -13.82 15.62
C SER A 395 10.49 -15.09 14.82
N THR A 396 9.46 -15.84 14.44
CA THR A 396 9.56 -17.00 13.54
C THR A 396 8.99 -16.70 12.14
N ALA A 397 8.75 -15.42 11.86
CA ALA A 397 8.16 -14.93 10.62
C ALA A 397 9.01 -15.30 9.41
N ALA A 398 8.45 -16.05 8.46
CA ALA A 398 9.12 -16.18 7.16
C ALA A 398 9.12 -14.82 6.44
N ILE A 399 10.22 -14.40 5.83
CA ILE A 399 10.24 -13.25 4.94
C ILE A 399 9.33 -13.53 3.73
N ILE A 400 9.46 -14.73 3.14
CA ILE A 400 8.52 -15.23 2.14
C ILE A 400 8.09 -16.63 2.52
N GLU A 401 6.78 -16.84 2.58
CA GLU A 401 6.17 -18.15 2.51
C GLU A 401 5.44 -18.30 1.18
N GLN A 402 5.67 -19.40 0.47
CA GLN A 402 5.13 -19.58 -0.87
C GLN A 402 4.11 -20.73 -0.96
N GLY A 403 2.94 -20.44 -1.52
CA GLY A 403 1.88 -21.42 -1.76
C GLY A 403 1.89 -21.98 -3.19
N SER A 404 0.70 -22.39 -3.63
CA SER A 404 0.46 -22.86 -4.99
C SER A 404 0.59 -21.72 -6.01
N GLY A 405 0.78 -22.10 -7.27
CA GLY A 405 0.91 -21.15 -8.38
C GLY A 405 2.27 -20.45 -8.43
N THR A 406 2.73 -20.15 -9.64
CA THR A 406 3.96 -19.38 -9.85
C THR A 406 3.69 -17.92 -9.50
N SER A 407 4.52 -17.37 -8.61
CA SER A 407 4.55 -15.92 -8.40
C SER A 407 5.68 -15.34 -9.26
N ARG A 408 5.51 -14.13 -9.80
CA ARG A 408 6.60 -13.38 -10.41
C ARG A 408 6.66 -12.04 -9.71
N THR A 409 7.61 -11.90 -8.80
CA THR A 409 7.69 -10.73 -7.93
C THR A 409 9.09 -10.13 -7.97
N GLU A 410 9.16 -8.85 -8.27
CA GLU A 410 10.37 -8.05 -8.11
C GLU A 410 10.38 -7.43 -6.72
N LEU A 411 11.45 -7.67 -5.96
CA LEU A 411 11.71 -7.06 -4.66
C LEU A 411 12.92 -6.14 -4.75
N SER A 412 12.69 -4.82 -4.62
CA SER A 412 13.78 -3.85 -4.73
C SER A 412 13.76 -2.76 -3.67
N GLY A 413 14.93 -2.37 -3.17
CA GLY A 413 15.02 -1.28 -2.21
C GLY A 413 14.29 -1.52 -0.89
N ASN A 414 13.97 -2.76 -0.50
CA ASN A 414 13.34 -3.04 0.78
C ASN A 414 14.37 -3.20 1.91
N ILE A 415 13.96 -2.91 3.14
CA ILE A 415 14.73 -3.24 4.35
C ILE A 415 14.11 -4.47 4.99
N PHE A 416 14.91 -5.51 5.18
CA PHE A 416 14.59 -6.68 6.00
C PHE A 416 15.52 -6.70 7.22
N HIS A 417 15.05 -6.11 8.31
CA HIS A 417 15.74 -6.18 9.60
C HIS A 417 15.19 -7.39 10.38
N ASN A 418 15.86 -8.53 10.20
CA ASN A 418 15.44 -9.82 10.74
C ASN A 418 16.28 -10.20 11.94
N LEU A 419 15.80 -9.92 13.16
CA LEU A 419 16.41 -10.41 14.40
C LEU A 419 15.83 -11.77 14.83
N GLY A 420 14.82 -12.27 14.10
CA GLY A 420 14.18 -13.57 14.32
C GLY A 420 14.88 -14.73 13.59
N SER A 421 14.29 -15.92 13.65
CA SER A 421 14.82 -17.15 13.05
C SER A 421 14.19 -17.52 11.72
N GLY A 422 13.16 -16.78 11.28
CA GLY A 422 12.45 -17.08 10.05
C GLY A 422 13.23 -16.67 8.79
N GLY A 423 12.86 -17.27 7.66
CA GLY A 423 13.55 -17.10 6.38
C GLY A 423 12.59 -17.34 5.22
N TYR A 424 12.91 -18.27 4.34
CA TYR A 424 12.14 -18.54 3.13
C TYR A 424 11.65 -19.99 3.12
N ARG A 425 10.35 -20.22 2.92
CA ARG A 425 9.77 -21.59 2.94
C ARG A 425 8.53 -21.74 2.06
N GLY A 426 8.10 -22.98 1.84
CA GLY A 426 6.81 -23.29 1.21
C GLY A 426 5.70 -23.49 2.24
N PHE A 427 4.45 -23.26 1.83
CA PHE A 427 3.25 -23.50 2.62
C PHE A 427 2.65 -24.88 2.30
N GLY A 428 2.34 -25.64 3.35
CA GLY A 428 1.80 -27.00 3.22
C GLY A 428 2.77 -27.91 2.47
N ASN A 429 2.30 -28.52 1.37
CA ASN A 429 3.11 -29.40 0.52
C ASN A 429 3.89 -28.64 -0.59
N ASN A 430 3.80 -27.30 -0.62
CA ASN A 430 4.55 -26.50 -1.59
C ASN A 430 6.00 -26.31 -1.14
N THR A 431 6.86 -25.96 -2.10
CA THR A 431 8.26 -25.59 -1.85
C THR A 431 8.47 -24.12 -2.16
N TYR A 432 9.45 -23.51 -1.49
CA TYR A 432 9.94 -22.20 -1.89
C TYR A 432 10.69 -22.32 -3.23
N ARG A 433 10.33 -21.48 -4.19
CA ARG A 433 10.91 -21.41 -5.53
C ARG A 433 11.65 -20.07 -5.69
N PRO A 434 12.96 -19.98 -5.41
CA PRO A 434 13.70 -18.72 -5.49
C PRO A 434 13.62 -18.04 -6.87
N GLY A 435 13.50 -18.81 -7.95
CA GLY A 435 13.40 -18.29 -9.33
C GLY A 435 12.12 -17.50 -9.64
N ASP A 436 11.11 -17.56 -8.76
CA ASP A 436 9.88 -16.77 -8.83
C ASP A 436 10.11 -15.31 -8.37
N PHE A 437 11.27 -15.01 -7.78
CA PHE A 437 11.57 -13.74 -7.14
C PHE A 437 12.87 -13.13 -7.68
N THR A 438 12.82 -11.86 -8.08
CA THR A 438 14.02 -11.09 -8.43
C THR A 438 14.32 -10.08 -7.34
N TRP A 439 15.58 -10.02 -6.90
CA TRP A 439 16.01 -9.16 -5.80
C TRP A 439 17.07 -8.16 -6.27
N ARG A 440 16.87 -6.88 -5.93
CA ARG A 440 17.76 -5.77 -6.31
C ARG A 440 17.87 -4.71 -5.23
N SER A 441 19.08 -4.38 -4.82
CA SER A 441 19.35 -3.22 -3.97
C SER A 441 18.56 -3.23 -2.64
N ASN A 442 18.33 -4.42 -2.06
CA ASN A 442 17.69 -4.54 -0.74
C ASN A 442 18.75 -4.47 0.37
N LEU A 443 18.33 -4.10 1.57
CA LEU A 443 19.15 -4.16 2.78
C LEU A 443 18.67 -5.33 3.65
N PHE A 444 19.61 -6.23 3.97
CA PHE A 444 19.38 -7.35 4.88
C PHE A 444 20.24 -7.17 6.14
N SER A 445 19.64 -7.36 7.30
CA SER A 445 20.33 -7.19 8.58
C SER A 445 19.84 -8.19 9.62
N GLY A 446 20.74 -8.62 10.49
CA GLY A 446 20.46 -9.56 11.58
C GLY A 446 20.79 -10.98 11.14
N ASN A 447 19.83 -11.89 11.26
CA ASN A 447 19.99 -13.29 10.91
C ASN A 447 19.85 -13.50 9.40
N HIS A 448 20.88 -14.14 8.83
CA HIS A 448 20.98 -14.49 7.41
C HIS A 448 20.83 -16.01 7.24
N PRO A 449 19.63 -16.52 6.89
CA PRO A 449 19.46 -17.96 6.65
C PRO A 449 20.22 -18.41 5.39
N ALA A 450 20.63 -19.68 5.35
CA ALA A 450 21.42 -20.23 4.24
C ALA A 450 20.73 -20.15 2.87
N ASN A 451 19.40 -20.04 2.85
CA ASN A 451 18.59 -19.89 1.64
C ASN A 451 18.17 -18.43 1.37
N GLU A 452 18.86 -17.44 1.95
CA GLU A 452 18.70 -16.03 1.59
C GLU A 452 18.92 -15.84 0.07
N PRO A 453 17.99 -15.20 -0.65
CA PRO A 453 18.08 -14.99 -2.09
C PRO A 453 19.31 -14.20 -2.55
N THR A 454 19.74 -14.48 -3.77
CA THR A 454 20.79 -13.72 -4.43
C THR A 454 20.28 -12.34 -4.83
N ASP A 455 20.82 -11.31 -4.21
CA ASP A 455 20.69 -9.91 -4.62
C ASP A 455 22.11 -9.38 -4.90
N PRO A 456 22.49 -9.20 -6.18
CA PRO A 456 23.82 -8.73 -6.58
C PRO A 456 24.20 -7.36 -6.00
N GLU A 457 23.19 -6.57 -5.60
CA GLU A 457 23.36 -5.22 -5.11
C GLU A 457 23.04 -5.11 -3.60
N LYS A 458 22.87 -6.21 -2.87
CA LYS A 458 22.45 -6.14 -1.46
C LYS A 458 23.41 -5.36 -0.57
N ILE A 459 22.83 -4.72 0.43
CA ILE A 459 23.55 -4.16 1.59
C ILE A 459 23.35 -5.08 2.78
N THR A 460 24.46 -5.53 3.39
CA THR A 460 24.44 -6.33 4.63
C THR A 460 24.95 -5.47 5.78
N ALA A 461 24.04 -4.71 6.39
CA ALA A 461 24.36 -3.81 7.51
C ALA A 461 23.08 -3.44 8.27
N ALA A 462 23.20 -3.11 9.56
CA ALA A 462 22.06 -2.61 10.33
C ALA A 462 21.49 -1.31 9.72
N PRO A 463 20.16 -1.17 9.59
CA PRO A 463 19.55 -0.01 8.95
C PRO A 463 19.72 1.29 9.77
N ARG A 464 20.07 1.19 11.06
CA ARG A 464 20.19 2.31 12.00
C ARG A 464 18.90 3.14 12.07
N PHE A 465 17.87 2.54 12.65
CA PHE A 465 16.63 3.27 12.95
C PHE A 465 16.84 4.27 14.09
N VAL A 466 16.06 5.34 14.12
CA VAL A 466 16.06 6.35 15.20
C VAL A 466 15.78 5.69 16.56
N ASN A 467 14.83 4.76 16.61
CA ASN A 467 14.45 4.01 17.80
C ASN A 467 13.93 2.61 17.40
N GLN A 468 14.81 1.62 17.28
CA GLN A 468 14.42 0.28 16.84
C GLN A 468 13.44 -0.45 17.78
N ASP A 469 13.38 -0.06 19.06
CA ASP A 469 12.50 -0.68 20.06
C ASP A 469 11.13 0.03 20.15
N GLY A 470 10.94 1.07 19.34
CA GLY A 470 9.70 1.83 19.23
C GLY A 470 8.58 1.07 18.51
N ARG A 471 7.41 1.70 18.46
CA ARG A 471 6.17 1.11 17.91
C ARG A 471 5.39 2.07 17.02
N LYS A 472 5.96 3.24 16.72
CA LYS A 472 5.36 4.21 15.79
C LYS A 472 6.20 4.26 14.53
N ALA A 473 5.58 4.58 13.40
CA ALA A 473 6.32 4.73 12.15
C ALA A 473 7.55 5.66 12.26
N ALA A 474 7.45 6.75 13.03
CA ALA A 474 8.54 7.68 13.26
C ALA A 474 9.79 7.05 13.93
N ASP A 475 9.61 6.00 14.73
CA ASP A 475 10.70 5.29 15.42
C ASP A 475 11.61 4.55 14.42
N TYR A 476 11.04 4.09 13.30
CA TYR A 476 11.72 3.34 12.25
C TYR A 476 12.33 4.24 11.16
N LYS A 477 12.29 5.56 11.33
CA LYS A 477 13.03 6.47 10.43
C LYS A 477 14.52 6.11 10.45
N LEU A 478 15.14 6.15 9.28
CA LEU A 478 16.59 6.03 9.14
C LEU A 478 17.32 7.19 9.83
N ALA A 479 18.37 6.88 10.58
CA ALA A 479 19.31 7.85 11.11
C ALA A 479 20.16 8.48 9.99
N ALA A 480 20.77 9.64 10.29
CA ALA A 480 21.56 10.40 9.32
C ALA A 480 22.78 9.62 8.78
N ASP A 481 23.30 8.67 9.54
CA ASP A 481 24.46 7.84 9.19
C ASP A 481 24.07 6.42 8.73
N SER A 482 22.79 6.21 8.37
CA SER A 482 22.28 4.92 7.92
C SER A 482 22.98 4.42 6.65
N PRO A 483 23.34 3.13 6.56
CA PRO A 483 23.87 2.53 5.33
C PRO A 483 22.83 2.36 4.20
N ALA A 484 21.54 2.63 4.47
CA ALA A 484 20.49 2.60 3.45
C ALA A 484 20.49 3.84 2.53
N ARG A 485 21.23 4.89 2.89
CA ARG A 485 21.22 6.19 2.23
C ARG A 485 21.79 6.13 0.81
N GLY A 486 20.99 6.52 -0.19
CA GLY A 486 21.38 6.56 -1.61
C GLY A 486 21.74 5.20 -2.20
N MET A 487 21.37 4.09 -1.53
CA MET A 487 21.74 2.73 -1.93
C MET A 487 20.59 1.96 -2.60
N GLY A 488 19.41 2.57 -2.72
CA GLY A 488 18.21 1.97 -3.29
C GLY A 488 18.17 1.96 -4.82
N PRO A 489 17.04 1.52 -5.38
CA PRO A 489 16.84 1.45 -6.83
C PRO A 489 16.73 2.84 -7.46
N LEU A 490 17.05 2.89 -8.76
CA LEU A 490 16.64 3.98 -9.66
C LEU A 490 15.17 3.77 -10.02
N LEU A 491 14.29 4.63 -9.50
CA LEU A 491 12.84 4.47 -9.70
C LEU A 491 12.28 5.29 -10.86
N GLY A 492 12.98 6.34 -11.31
CA GLY A 492 12.46 7.26 -12.33
C GLY A 492 11.09 7.81 -11.90
N ASP A 493 10.09 7.71 -12.77
CA ASP A 493 8.73 8.18 -12.47
C ASP A 493 8.00 7.35 -11.40
N LEU A 494 8.52 6.19 -11.02
CA LEU A 494 7.95 5.38 -9.94
C LEU A 494 8.33 5.91 -8.54
N ALA A 495 9.26 6.87 -8.44
CA ALA A 495 9.82 7.34 -7.17
C ALA A 495 8.76 7.89 -6.21
N GLY A 496 7.86 8.75 -6.71
CA GLY A 496 6.77 9.32 -5.92
C GLY A 496 7.25 9.99 -4.62
N LYS A 497 6.55 9.70 -3.53
CA LYS A 497 6.90 10.14 -2.17
C LYS A 497 7.25 8.92 -1.32
N ASP A 498 7.93 9.16 -0.20
CA ASP A 498 8.10 8.17 0.86
C ASP A 498 6.88 8.15 1.81
N TYR A 499 6.92 7.33 2.87
CA TYR A 499 5.85 7.22 3.87
C TYR A 499 5.52 8.54 4.58
N PHE A 500 6.49 9.44 4.74
CA PHE A 500 6.34 10.71 5.45
C PHE A 500 6.05 11.89 4.50
N GLY A 501 5.83 11.61 3.21
CA GLY A 501 5.53 12.61 2.20
C GLY A 501 6.75 13.31 1.59
N THR A 502 7.96 12.87 1.93
CA THR A 502 9.21 13.36 1.31
C THR A 502 9.25 12.90 -0.14
N VAL A 503 9.48 13.84 -1.07
CA VAL A 503 9.65 13.51 -2.49
C VAL A 503 10.95 12.72 -2.67
N ARG A 504 10.87 11.61 -3.40
CA ARG A 504 12.05 10.81 -3.73
C ARG A 504 12.70 11.30 -5.03
N PRO A 505 14.04 11.21 -5.14
CA PRO A 505 14.73 11.53 -6.38
C PRO A 505 14.31 10.58 -7.51
N LYS A 506 14.27 11.10 -8.73
CA LYS A 506 13.96 10.33 -9.95
C LYS A 506 15.23 9.91 -10.69
N VAL A 507 16.24 10.77 -10.68
CA VAL A 507 17.52 10.59 -11.37
C VAL A 507 18.52 9.99 -10.41
N CYS A 508 18.62 10.55 -9.21
CA CYS A 508 19.46 9.97 -8.16
C CYS A 508 18.83 8.70 -7.60
N ARG A 509 19.68 7.83 -7.04
CA ARG A 509 19.21 6.66 -6.32
C ARG A 509 18.47 7.07 -5.04
N THR A 510 17.38 6.36 -4.79
CA THR A 510 16.59 6.53 -3.57
C THR A 510 17.29 5.91 -2.35
N ASP A 511 16.84 6.26 -1.16
CA ASP A 511 17.20 5.50 0.05
C ASP A 511 16.43 4.17 0.06
N ILE A 512 17.08 3.10 0.57
CA ILE A 512 16.44 1.80 0.80
C ILE A 512 15.40 1.96 1.93
N GLY A 513 14.23 1.34 1.79
CA GLY A 513 13.17 1.33 2.78
C GLY A 513 12.17 2.48 2.62
N PHE A 514 11.25 2.58 3.56
CA PHE A 514 10.04 3.42 3.49
C PHE A 514 10.26 4.92 3.77
N HIS A 515 11.47 5.31 4.18
CA HIS A 515 11.86 6.69 4.54
C HIS A 515 13.01 7.17 3.66
N GLN A 516 12.87 8.38 3.11
CA GLN A 516 13.91 9.12 2.39
C GLN A 516 14.53 10.15 3.35
N VAL A 517 15.71 9.85 3.88
CA VAL A 517 16.48 10.73 4.77
C VAL A 517 17.54 11.54 4.03
N SER A 518 18.06 11.04 2.91
CA SER A 518 19.12 11.71 2.15
C SER A 518 18.56 12.92 1.40
N PRO A 519 19.16 14.11 1.53
CA PRO A 519 18.68 15.36 0.91
C PRO A 519 19.09 15.52 -0.56
N VAL A 520 19.26 14.40 -1.28
CA VAL A 520 19.88 14.37 -2.62
C VAL A 520 18.99 15.08 -3.64
N GLN A 521 19.59 15.92 -4.49
CA GLN A 521 18.92 16.57 -5.61
C GLN A 521 19.25 15.84 -6.92
N ASP A 522 18.25 15.67 -7.79
CA ASP A 522 18.44 15.01 -9.09
C ASP A 522 19.49 15.69 -9.99
N SER A 523 19.78 16.98 -9.76
CA SER A 523 20.85 17.71 -10.44
C SER A 523 22.26 17.18 -10.14
N ASP A 524 22.41 16.44 -9.04
CA ASP A 524 23.71 15.99 -8.55
C ASP A 524 24.09 14.62 -9.11
N CYS A 525 23.20 13.96 -9.86
CA CYS A 525 23.43 12.63 -10.41
C CYS A 525 23.35 12.59 -11.93
N ALA A 526 24.15 11.72 -12.53
CA ALA A 526 24.06 11.41 -13.95
C ALA A 526 22.89 10.45 -14.23
N PRO A 527 21.99 10.76 -15.18
CA PRO A 527 20.92 9.85 -15.57
C PRO A 527 21.43 8.48 -16.00
N GLY A 528 20.85 7.43 -15.44
CA GLY A 528 21.17 6.05 -15.80
C GLY A 528 22.52 5.55 -15.26
N ASP A 529 23.18 6.29 -14.35
CA ASP A 529 24.38 5.79 -13.69
C ASP A 529 24.06 4.66 -12.72
N LEU A 530 24.66 3.50 -12.97
CA LEU A 530 24.45 2.31 -12.18
C LEU A 530 25.41 2.20 -10.99
N VAL A 531 26.51 2.98 -10.96
CA VAL A 531 27.48 2.92 -9.86
C VAL A 531 26.92 3.61 -8.62
N ARG A 532 27.01 2.95 -7.46
CA ARG A 532 26.67 3.54 -6.17
C ARG A 532 27.90 4.09 -5.48
N ASN A 533 27.80 5.27 -4.89
CA ASN A 533 28.91 5.94 -4.21
C ASN A 533 30.19 6.02 -5.08
N GLY A 534 30.04 6.37 -6.36
CA GLY A 534 31.14 6.45 -7.32
C GLY A 534 32.09 7.63 -7.10
N GLY A 535 31.59 8.69 -6.46
CA GLY A 535 32.39 9.85 -6.01
C GLY A 535 32.89 9.75 -4.56
N PHE A 536 32.59 8.67 -3.83
CA PHE A 536 33.12 8.42 -2.48
C PHE A 536 32.84 9.48 -1.40
N GLU A 537 31.81 10.32 -1.59
CA GLU A 537 31.44 11.41 -0.68
C GLU A 537 30.50 11.00 0.46
N SER A 538 30.10 9.72 0.54
CA SER A 538 29.18 9.24 1.58
C SER A 538 29.80 9.15 2.99
N GLY A 539 31.12 9.37 3.11
CA GLY A 539 31.88 9.15 4.35
C GLY A 539 32.16 7.67 4.66
N ALA A 540 31.72 6.75 3.80
CA ALA A 540 32.00 5.32 3.90
C ALA A 540 32.39 4.73 2.52
N LEU A 541 33.06 3.57 2.53
CA LEU A 541 33.37 2.84 1.30
C LEU A 541 32.18 2.01 0.78
N LEU A 542 31.17 1.75 1.59
CA LEU A 542 29.96 1.04 1.16
C LEU A 542 29.35 1.71 -0.09
N PRO A 543 28.94 0.94 -1.12
CA PRO A 543 28.86 -0.52 -1.18
C PRO A 543 30.10 -1.19 -1.82
N TRP A 544 31.23 -0.48 -1.93
CA TRP A 544 32.45 -1.03 -2.49
C TRP A 544 33.07 -2.03 -1.51
N THR A 545 33.19 -3.28 -1.98
CA THR A 545 33.98 -4.31 -1.33
C THR A 545 35.47 -4.04 -1.54
N THR A 546 36.30 -4.39 -0.57
CA THR A 546 37.71 -4.03 -0.61
C THR A 546 38.63 -5.21 -0.39
N TYR A 547 39.77 -5.21 -1.06
CA TYR A 547 40.88 -6.13 -0.86
C TYR A 547 42.19 -5.34 -0.77
N GLY A 548 43.08 -5.72 0.15
CA GLY A 548 44.37 -5.05 0.35
C GLY A 548 44.25 -3.66 0.99
N GLY A 549 45.22 -2.79 0.72
CA GLY A 549 45.26 -1.44 1.26
C GLY A 549 44.26 -0.51 0.57
N VAL A 550 43.05 -0.40 1.10
CA VAL A 550 41.99 0.49 0.59
C VAL A 550 41.48 1.42 1.69
N ALA A 551 41.32 2.71 1.40
CA ALA A 551 40.75 3.67 2.33
C ALA A 551 40.09 4.84 1.58
N LEU A 552 39.19 5.56 2.25
CA LEU A 552 38.81 6.91 1.81
C LEU A 552 40.00 7.86 2.03
N ALA A 553 40.23 8.76 1.08
CA ALA A 553 41.26 9.77 1.15
C ALA A 553 40.65 11.17 1.04
N ALA A 554 40.44 11.80 2.20
CA ALA A 554 39.97 13.18 2.29
C ALA A 554 41.03 14.16 1.72
N GLY A 555 40.55 15.21 1.06
CA GLY A 555 41.37 16.19 0.34
C GLY A 555 42.04 15.65 -0.93
N GLN A 556 41.67 14.45 -1.38
CA GLN A 556 42.23 13.82 -2.59
C GLN A 556 41.20 13.67 -3.71
N GLY A 557 39.97 14.15 -3.56
CA GLY A 557 38.94 14.11 -4.59
C GLY A 557 39.32 14.87 -5.87
N ASN A 558 38.86 14.37 -7.01
CA ASN A 558 38.79 15.11 -8.27
C ASN A 558 37.47 15.88 -8.35
N GLU A 559 36.37 15.23 -7.98
CA GLU A 559 35.04 15.81 -7.85
C GLU A 559 34.64 15.75 -6.37
N GLY A 560 34.56 16.90 -5.71
CA GLY A 560 34.30 16.95 -4.27
C GLY A 560 35.56 16.88 -3.41
N GLY A 561 35.42 16.34 -2.20
CA GLY A 561 36.44 16.36 -1.16
C GLY A 561 37.19 15.04 -0.98
N THR A 562 36.68 13.94 -1.53
CA THR A 562 37.12 12.58 -1.19
C THR A 562 37.35 11.74 -2.44
N ALA A 563 38.30 10.80 -2.36
CA ALA A 563 38.48 9.75 -3.38
C ALA A 563 38.70 8.41 -2.68
N VAL A 564 38.54 7.30 -3.40
CA VAL A 564 39.06 6.01 -2.92
C VAL A 564 40.56 5.92 -3.21
N ARG A 565 41.33 5.57 -2.18
CA ARG A 565 42.75 5.25 -2.28
C ARG A 565 42.95 3.74 -2.25
N VAL A 566 43.73 3.22 -3.19
CA VAL A 566 44.14 1.81 -3.29
C VAL A 566 45.66 1.70 -3.38
N GLY A 567 46.28 0.77 -2.67
CA GLY A 567 47.74 0.57 -2.69
C GLY A 567 48.40 0.63 -1.31
N PRO A 568 49.74 0.57 -1.22
CA PRO A 568 50.71 0.59 -2.31
C PRO A 568 51.06 -0.79 -2.87
N SER A 569 50.55 -1.87 -2.29
CA SER A 569 50.56 -3.23 -2.86
C SER A 569 49.24 -3.50 -3.59
N PRO A 570 49.12 -4.59 -4.39
CA PRO A 570 47.88 -4.92 -5.07
C PRO A 570 46.65 -4.84 -4.16
N ALA A 571 45.76 -3.90 -4.48
CA ALA A 571 44.59 -3.56 -3.67
C ALA A 571 43.45 -3.09 -4.58
N ALA A 572 42.22 -3.48 -4.27
CA ALA A 572 41.06 -3.20 -5.11
C ALA A 572 39.89 -2.71 -4.26
N ALA A 573 39.22 -1.66 -4.73
CA ALA A 573 37.83 -1.37 -4.39
C ALA A 573 36.96 -1.88 -5.54
N GLU A 574 35.96 -2.72 -5.24
CA GLU A 574 35.11 -3.36 -6.24
C GLU A 574 33.63 -3.23 -5.90
N GLN A 575 32.79 -3.08 -6.93
CA GLN A 575 31.33 -3.08 -6.78
C GLN A 575 30.71 -4.04 -7.79
N VAL A 576 29.78 -4.86 -7.33
CA VAL A 576 28.92 -5.68 -8.20
C VAL A 576 27.67 -4.88 -8.52
N ILE A 577 27.35 -4.79 -9.81
CA ILE A 577 26.27 -3.96 -10.34
C ILE A 577 25.39 -4.84 -11.22
N ALA A 578 24.07 -4.73 -11.07
CA ALA A 578 23.12 -5.43 -11.93
C ALA A 578 23.13 -4.83 -13.35
N VAL A 579 23.15 -5.69 -14.37
CA VAL A 579 23.16 -5.30 -15.79
C VAL A 579 22.26 -6.21 -16.60
N GLU A 580 21.92 -5.78 -17.81
CA GLU A 580 21.16 -6.55 -18.78
C GLU A 580 22.11 -7.43 -19.62
N PRO A 581 21.71 -8.65 -19.99
CA PRO A 581 22.44 -9.46 -20.96
C PRO A 581 22.54 -8.79 -22.34
N ASN A 582 23.55 -9.16 -23.13
CA ASN A 582 23.77 -8.66 -24.51
C ASN A 582 23.74 -7.13 -24.66
N THR A 583 24.17 -6.41 -23.63
CA THR A 583 24.03 -4.96 -23.54
C THR A 583 25.39 -4.30 -23.42
N THR A 584 25.59 -3.21 -24.17
CA THR A 584 26.83 -2.42 -24.12
C THR A 584 26.75 -1.38 -23.02
N TYR A 585 27.81 -1.30 -22.23
CA TYR A 585 27.98 -0.34 -21.16
C TYR A 585 29.28 0.43 -21.30
N GLN A 586 29.29 1.64 -20.78
CA GLN A 586 30.47 2.47 -20.70
C GLN A 586 30.78 2.84 -19.26
N LEU A 587 31.94 2.38 -18.79
CA LEU A 587 32.53 2.73 -17.50
C LEU A 587 33.43 3.96 -17.69
N ARG A 588 33.23 4.98 -16.87
CA ARG A 588 34.04 6.22 -16.86
C ARG A 588 34.44 6.55 -15.43
N GLY A 589 35.53 7.28 -15.28
CA GLY A 589 35.96 7.83 -13.99
C GLY A 589 37.33 8.47 -14.07
N TYR A 590 37.74 9.09 -12.97
CA TYR A 590 39.01 9.80 -12.85
C TYR A 590 40.03 8.98 -12.07
N GLY A 591 41.28 9.05 -12.49
CA GLY A 591 42.37 8.34 -11.83
C GLY A 591 43.67 9.14 -11.79
N LYS A 592 44.43 8.99 -10.70
CA LYS A 592 45.83 9.41 -10.57
C LYS A 592 46.61 8.43 -9.70
N VAL A 593 47.94 8.51 -9.74
CA VAL A 593 48.83 7.78 -8.83
C VAL A 593 49.69 8.73 -7.98
N SER A 594 50.23 8.27 -6.85
CA SER A 594 51.10 9.09 -5.99
C SER A 594 52.57 9.10 -6.42
N ALA A 595 52.98 8.15 -7.27
CA ALA A 595 54.38 7.99 -7.67
C ALA A 595 54.49 7.43 -9.09
N ALA A 596 55.46 7.92 -9.85
CA ALA A 596 55.80 7.38 -11.17
C ALA A 596 56.17 5.89 -11.07
N GLY A 597 55.83 5.11 -12.11
CA GLY A 597 56.00 3.65 -12.10
C GLY A 597 54.89 2.89 -11.37
N THR A 598 53.88 3.59 -10.83
CA THR A 598 52.64 3.00 -10.30
C THR A 598 51.56 3.00 -11.37
N GLU A 599 50.74 1.95 -11.38
CA GLU A 599 49.57 1.86 -12.26
C GLU A 599 48.29 1.64 -11.44
N LEU A 600 47.33 2.55 -11.60
CA LEU A 600 45.94 2.36 -11.20
C LEU A 600 45.12 1.93 -12.42
N SER A 601 44.23 0.96 -12.24
CA SER A 601 43.25 0.55 -13.25
C SER A 601 41.83 0.85 -12.78
N LEU A 602 41.06 1.56 -13.60
CA LEU A 602 39.59 1.55 -13.52
C LEU A 602 39.06 0.58 -14.57
N GLY A 603 38.32 -0.45 -14.16
CA GLY A 603 37.89 -1.47 -15.11
C GLY A 603 36.65 -2.24 -14.71
N ALA A 604 36.23 -3.12 -15.61
CA ALA A 604 35.11 -4.04 -15.42
C ALA A 604 35.57 -5.47 -15.74
N LYS A 605 35.00 -6.45 -15.03
CA LYS A 605 35.22 -7.89 -15.24
C LYS A 605 33.96 -8.68 -14.88
N GLN A 606 33.96 -9.98 -15.18
CA GLN A 606 32.84 -10.89 -14.86
C GLN A 606 31.52 -10.46 -15.51
N PHE A 607 31.58 -9.83 -16.70
CA PHE A 607 30.41 -9.50 -17.51
C PHE A 607 30.15 -10.53 -18.62
N ASP A 608 30.92 -11.61 -18.67
CA ASP A 608 30.74 -12.76 -19.57
C ASP A 608 31.27 -14.05 -18.92
N ASP A 609 31.05 -15.19 -19.59
CA ASP A 609 31.52 -16.51 -19.17
C ASP A 609 32.98 -16.81 -19.54
N LYS A 610 33.60 -15.94 -20.34
CA LYS A 610 35.00 -16.06 -20.81
C LYS A 610 36.00 -15.47 -19.83
N GLY A 611 35.53 -14.74 -18.82
CA GLY A 611 36.39 -14.04 -17.85
C GLY A 611 37.03 -12.79 -18.43
N THR A 612 36.41 -12.17 -19.44
CA THR A 612 36.93 -10.95 -20.06
C THR A 612 37.00 -9.81 -19.05
N ALA A 613 38.00 -8.94 -19.23
CA ALA A 613 38.13 -7.70 -18.48
C ALA A 613 38.54 -6.54 -19.39
N VAL A 614 37.98 -5.35 -19.12
CA VAL A 614 38.36 -4.10 -19.77
C VAL A 614 38.87 -3.11 -18.72
N ARG A 615 39.74 -2.18 -19.11
CA ARG A 615 40.27 -1.17 -18.19
C ARG A 615 40.75 0.10 -18.88
N ALA A 616 40.69 1.21 -18.16
CA ALA A 616 41.50 2.40 -18.37
C ALA A 616 42.66 2.39 -17.35
N ALA A 617 43.88 2.63 -17.82
CA ALA A 617 45.08 2.67 -16.98
C ALA A 617 45.51 4.11 -16.70
N PHE A 618 45.91 4.38 -15.45
CA PHE A 618 46.41 5.68 -14.99
C PHE A 618 47.80 5.50 -14.39
N THR A 619 48.75 6.26 -14.92
CA THR A 619 50.17 6.25 -14.50
C THR A 619 50.71 7.63 -14.15
N GLY A 620 49.90 8.69 -14.37
CA GLY A 620 50.24 10.08 -14.07
C GLY A 620 49.85 10.49 -12.65
N THR A 621 50.56 11.49 -12.12
CA THR A 621 50.31 12.03 -10.77
C THR A 621 49.20 13.08 -10.71
N SER A 622 48.72 13.52 -11.87
CA SER A 622 47.55 14.39 -12.02
C SER A 622 46.34 13.57 -12.44
N TYR A 623 45.14 13.99 -12.03
CA TYR A 623 43.91 13.34 -12.46
C TYR A 623 43.72 13.44 -13.98
N THR A 624 43.39 12.32 -14.59
CA THR A 624 42.86 12.25 -15.95
C THR A 624 41.60 11.40 -15.96
N ARG A 625 40.76 11.58 -16.98
CA ARG A 625 39.55 10.77 -17.15
C ARG A 625 39.86 9.54 -17.99
N GLY A 626 39.47 8.38 -17.49
CA GLY A 626 39.52 7.11 -18.21
C GLY A 626 38.15 6.68 -18.71
N THR A 627 38.11 5.83 -19.74
CA THR A 627 36.88 5.21 -20.24
C THR A 627 37.17 3.77 -20.65
N ALA A 628 36.28 2.86 -20.32
CA ALA A 628 36.28 1.48 -20.77
C ALA A 628 34.87 1.08 -21.23
N THR A 629 34.76 0.50 -22.42
CA THR A 629 33.48 0.02 -22.98
C THR A 629 33.51 -1.51 -23.03
N PHE A 630 32.39 -2.14 -22.68
CA PHE A 630 32.22 -3.59 -22.78
C PHE A 630 30.78 -3.95 -23.14
N THR A 631 30.58 -5.16 -23.66
CA THR A 631 29.26 -5.74 -23.92
C THR A 631 29.11 -6.98 -23.05
N THR A 632 27.99 -7.08 -22.32
CA THR A 632 27.68 -8.23 -21.47
C THR A 632 27.38 -9.48 -22.31
N GLY A 633 27.73 -10.65 -21.79
CA GLY A 633 27.34 -11.93 -22.36
C GLY A 633 25.83 -12.17 -22.32
N ASP A 634 25.38 -13.21 -23.01
CA ASP A 634 23.96 -13.57 -23.17
C ASP A 634 23.25 -14.01 -21.89
N LYS A 635 24.02 -14.37 -20.85
CA LYS A 635 23.54 -14.78 -19.52
C LYS A 635 24.00 -13.86 -18.40
N ALA A 636 24.80 -12.84 -18.71
CA ALA A 636 25.37 -11.96 -17.70
C ALA A 636 24.32 -10.98 -17.17
N THR A 637 23.97 -11.13 -15.89
CA THR A 637 23.00 -10.26 -15.19
C THR A 637 23.66 -9.36 -14.15
N SER A 638 24.99 -9.43 -14.04
CA SER A 638 25.80 -8.56 -13.19
C SER A 638 27.18 -8.33 -13.81
N VAL A 639 27.84 -7.26 -13.40
CA VAL A 639 29.23 -6.93 -13.71
C VAL A 639 29.96 -6.53 -12.43
N ARG A 640 31.26 -6.77 -12.37
CA ARG A 640 32.13 -6.28 -11.31
C ARG A 640 32.99 -5.13 -11.83
N VAL A 641 32.72 -3.91 -11.36
CA VAL A 641 33.56 -2.74 -11.60
C VAL A 641 34.61 -2.61 -10.51
N TYR A 642 35.80 -2.10 -10.83
CA TYR A 642 36.91 -2.02 -9.89
C TYR A 642 37.80 -0.80 -10.11
N CYS A 643 38.31 -0.26 -9.01
CA CYS A 643 39.51 0.58 -8.95
C CYS A 643 40.64 -0.26 -8.33
N TYR A 644 41.70 -0.53 -9.07
CA TYR A 644 42.72 -1.51 -8.70
C TYR A 644 44.15 -0.95 -8.83
N ALA A 645 44.89 -0.92 -7.73
CA ALA A 645 46.34 -0.72 -7.76
C ALA A 645 46.98 -1.99 -8.33
N ARG A 646 47.48 -1.93 -9.57
CA ARG A 646 47.95 -3.11 -10.29
C ARG A 646 49.43 -3.40 -10.05
N SER A 647 50.25 -2.36 -10.05
CA SER A 647 51.71 -2.47 -9.96
C SER A 647 52.34 -1.17 -9.47
N GLY A 648 53.61 -1.24 -9.07
CA GLY A 648 54.39 -0.12 -8.52
C GLY A 648 54.32 -0.02 -6.99
N GLY A 649 55.03 0.95 -6.42
CA GLY A 649 55.12 1.17 -4.97
C GLY A 649 54.33 2.36 -4.43
N GLY A 650 53.58 3.06 -5.29
CA GLY A 650 52.73 4.20 -4.93
C GLY A 650 51.27 3.83 -4.70
N GLN A 651 50.48 4.82 -4.31
CA GLN A 651 49.03 4.74 -4.15
C GLN A 651 48.33 5.12 -5.46
N GLY A 652 47.20 4.49 -5.76
CA GLY A 652 46.24 4.91 -6.77
C GLY A 652 45.04 5.61 -6.13
N TYR A 653 44.51 6.64 -6.78
CA TYR A 653 43.30 7.34 -6.37
C TYR A 653 42.28 7.33 -7.51
N CYS A 654 41.07 6.87 -7.21
CA CYS A 654 39.97 6.70 -8.16
C CYS A 654 38.77 7.51 -7.68
N ASP A 655 38.08 8.19 -8.58
CA ASP A 655 36.98 9.08 -8.25
C ASP A 655 35.99 9.27 -9.42
N GLY A 656 34.78 9.76 -9.15
CA GLY A 656 33.76 10.05 -10.15
C GLY A 656 33.41 8.85 -11.03
N VAL A 657 33.36 7.65 -10.45
CA VAL A 657 33.15 6.41 -11.20
C VAL A 657 31.68 6.26 -11.58
N THR A 658 31.39 6.13 -12.88
CA THR A 658 30.03 5.98 -13.43
C THR A 658 29.96 4.81 -14.40
N LEU A 659 28.83 4.11 -14.46
CA LEU A 659 28.55 3.05 -15.43
C LEU A 659 27.19 3.30 -16.08
N VAL A 660 27.18 3.57 -17.38
CA VAL A 660 25.95 3.96 -18.11
C VAL A 660 25.73 3.02 -19.30
N LYS A 661 24.49 2.56 -19.47
CA LYS A 661 24.03 1.80 -20.64
C LYS A 661 24.16 2.65 -21.91
N GLN A 662 24.67 2.07 -22.99
CA GLN A 662 24.88 2.76 -24.28
C GLN A 662 23.75 2.51 -25.27
#